data_AF-A0A2N1PLV4-F1
#
_entry.id   AF-A0A2N1PLV4-F1
#
_cell.length_a   1.000
_cell.length_b   1.000
_cell.length_c   1.000
_cell.angle_alpha   90.00
_cell.angle_beta   90.00
_cell.angle_gamma   90.00
#
_symmetry.space_group_name_H-M   'P 1'
#
loop_
_entity.id
_entity.type
_entity.pdbx_description
1 polymer ?
#
loop_
_entity_poly.entity_id
_entity_poly.type
_entity_poly.pdbx_seq_one_letter_code
_entity_poly.pdbx_strand_id
1 'polypeptide(L)'
;MLRLRGKGIIKWTIWAVVSAFVLSIFLFAGMFFSGSDAPVNNRKAADGSDGPVREKTLVFKGDEAKTVLAKVGDRELTLGEVEGILNTIDPKYRKQFTSERGMESLIDQLVTEEIKQGLVKKLGLDFEAARDAEVQIKAADESPQYKKFGGYRGYIEAQGMNWDIFHDRVKQGIADSKLRQRITSGKVVTDEQIEKYFADNRDVLYREKEIENVREEIRDILASEVTDADLKAFYEQYDFLFKSAPLMTMRHILVKTDSEKIKAGVAVTDEEIKSFYDANKTGEYGSDKAVVARQILVKYNDQVRNSQLMIPEKELQNYFDAHTEELKVSRLDELACLMIPAATAEELQAIQVSAAEIGKYYEENKALYVQEESARASHILLKVDAAATDEEWENSKKTIEGILAEIKGGKSFEEMAKAHSGCPSSAKGGDLGSFVRGQMVKPFEDVAFNLANGELSAPVRTVFGWHIIRGNGVTPKGPKPLAEVSDMISLTLKERRSKEILSAAAKTLRGMADNRDKASFLALRAPGNIKVISMDLGNVADNYIVDSAGISLAVGKVANDKGNLETVVAEAIDGLAAGKVTDVIELEGGYAIFMVVSRQDTPETTLNLVRTRVADACRSSYAKTHYREVAEKILSDLKKKVAASPDGVEDAFAEFARNGSDGKTAPQGGLLPRVFKGRQPKGVSVDDLNRLKGEILAGDNIQPTLESVIFNLSAGQFTDVVETPFGFHIIYIKEVQELDGLPFELVKDEIKEKLTGQKADEAAKSKTEKIREEIAAGAEFATVARANSDAKSAVDGGLLENIPADDAIEGDITEKLKGELGDSSYRYQNGGFAFGFFMEPEIVREIKFLREGDLSQVIKTRFGYHIIRLETVKDSKVSDFDKVKDEIKSTWFNFNVSDDELKKAFEARKESFKEKDKVVVRQILSLNKGKANEALAKAREGVEPFEELVKTYSVSSNAAEGGLMTVERGEMYPQWEDAVFNLKEGQISDLIETSMGHHIVKLESRKEAVTPTFESKREDLRTAEVERKKRAAYTKFIEKISGMTRAVLDRDAFVRVQQLIEPEA
;
A
#
# COMPACT_ATOMS: atom_id res chain seq x y z
N MET A 1 22.56 11.48 20.43
CA MET A 1 23.12 11.98 19.15
C MET A 1 23.01 10.94 18.02
N LEU A 2 21.86 10.28 17.84
CA LEU A 2 21.66 9.23 16.82
C LEU A 2 20.26 9.28 16.17
N ARG A 3 19.73 10.50 15.99
CA ARG A 3 18.60 10.78 15.09
C ARG A 3 19.09 11.85 14.13
N LEU A 4 19.49 11.47 12.91
CA LEU A 4 19.53 12.32 11.69
C LEU A 4 20.16 11.64 10.44
N ARG A 5 20.55 10.35 10.45
CA ARG A 5 21.15 9.68 9.28
C ARG A 5 20.21 8.80 8.41
N GLY A 6 18.89 8.89 8.60
CA GLY A 6 17.92 8.06 7.87
C GLY A 6 17.44 8.58 6.51
N LYS A 7 17.78 9.81 6.10
CA LYS A 7 17.24 10.42 4.86
C LYS A 7 18.21 10.46 3.67
N GLY A 8 19.50 10.18 3.89
CA GLY A 8 20.53 10.24 2.83
C GLY A 8 20.69 8.94 2.02
N ILE A 9 20.49 7.78 2.66
CA ILE A 9 20.72 6.46 2.05
C ILE A 9 19.66 6.14 0.98
N ILE A 10 18.40 6.53 1.19
CA ILE A 10 17.29 6.33 0.23
C ILE A 10 17.48 7.16 -1.05
N LYS A 11 18.04 8.37 -0.96
CA LYS A 11 18.36 9.19 -2.14
C LYS A 11 19.57 8.63 -2.93
N TRP A 12 20.54 8.03 -2.25
CA TRP A 12 21.69 7.39 -2.87
C TRP A 12 21.34 6.11 -3.64
N THR A 13 20.38 5.31 -3.14
CA THR A 13 19.88 4.13 -3.87
C THR A 13 19.13 4.54 -5.14
N ILE A 14 18.36 5.62 -5.11
CA ILE A 14 17.66 6.17 -6.29
C ILE A 14 18.67 6.73 -7.30
N TRP A 15 19.70 7.46 -6.85
CA TRP A 15 20.75 7.97 -7.75
C TRP A 15 21.64 6.87 -8.33
N ALA A 16 22.02 5.85 -7.56
CA ALA A 16 22.83 4.73 -8.06
C ALA A 16 22.06 3.85 -9.07
N VAL A 17 20.74 3.68 -8.89
CA VAL A 17 19.87 3.00 -9.85
C VAL A 17 19.71 3.84 -11.12
N VAL A 18 19.51 5.15 -11.01
CA VAL A 18 19.39 6.07 -12.17
C VAL A 18 20.72 6.22 -12.91
N SER A 19 21.86 6.32 -12.22
CA SER A 19 23.18 6.46 -12.86
C SER A 19 23.69 5.16 -13.49
N ALA A 20 23.41 3.99 -12.89
CA ALA A 20 23.70 2.70 -13.52
C ALA A 20 22.79 2.44 -14.75
N PHE A 21 21.54 2.91 -14.70
CA PHE A 21 20.61 2.89 -15.82
C PHE A 21 21.06 3.82 -16.95
N VAL A 22 21.48 5.05 -16.64
CA VAL A 22 22.03 6.01 -17.62
C VAL A 22 23.38 5.55 -18.20
N LEU A 23 24.30 4.96 -17.42
CA LEU A 23 25.54 4.40 -17.97
C LEU A 23 25.31 3.15 -18.83
N SER A 24 24.30 2.33 -18.50
CA SER A 24 23.87 1.22 -19.35
C SER A 24 23.28 1.73 -20.66
N ILE A 25 22.52 2.85 -20.60
CA ILE A 25 22.04 3.57 -21.79
C ILE A 25 23.21 4.11 -22.59
N PHE A 26 24.32 4.61 -22.02
CA PHE A 26 25.46 5.10 -22.80
C PHE A 26 26.34 3.99 -23.42
N LEU A 27 26.53 2.86 -22.74
CA LEU A 27 27.23 1.69 -23.31
C LEU A 27 26.40 0.99 -24.39
N PHE A 28 25.07 1.08 -24.34
CA PHE A 28 24.17 0.60 -25.40
C PHE A 28 23.90 1.66 -26.49
N ALA A 29 23.84 2.96 -26.15
CA ALA A 29 23.59 4.07 -27.08
C ALA A 29 24.80 4.32 -28.00
N GLY A 30 26.02 4.05 -27.52
CA GLY A 30 27.22 4.04 -28.35
C GLY A 30 27.21 2.97 -29.46
N MET A 31 26.29 2.01 -29.39
CA MET A 31 26.12 0.93 -30.37
C MET A 31 24.78 0.98 -31.11
N PHE A 32 23.86 1.88 -30.75
CA PHE A 32 22.51 1.88 -31.33
C PHE A 32 21.97 3.20 -31.88
N PHE A 33 22.41 4.43 -31.52
CA PHE A 33 21.96 5.63 -32.28
C PHE A 33 22.87 6.86 -32.21
N SER A 34 23.10 7.50 -33.37
CA SER A 34 23.34 8.95 -33.48
C SER A 34 22.53 9.55 -34.66
N GLY A 35 21.55 10.43 -34.36
CA GLY A 35 20.95 11.46 -35.24
C GLY A 35 20.11 10.97 -36.45
N SER A 36 18.78 11.17 -36.48
CA SER A 36 18.01 12.39 -36.87
C SER A 36 17.93 12.63 -38.40
N ASP A 37 16.86 13.01 -39.08
CA ASP A 37 15.42 13.23 -38.82
C ASP A 37 14.72 13.67 -40.15
N ALA A 38 13.38 13.61 -40.19
CA ALA A 38 12.43 14.50 -40.91
C ALA A 38 12.08 14.34 -42.43
N PRO A 39 10.82 14.70 -42.82
CA PRO A 39 10.35 14.80 -44.22
C PRO A 39 10.70 16.15 -44.87
N VAL A 40 11.16 16.11 -46.13
CA VAL A 40 11.50 17.30 -46.93
C VAL A 40 10.26 17.82 -47.68
N ASN A 41 9.99 19.13 -47.61
CA ASN A 41 9.44 19.85 -48.76
C ASN A 41 9.98 21.30 -48.89
N ASN A 42 10.59 21.53 -50.06
CA ASN A 42 10.89 22.76 -50.81
C ASN A 42 11.78 23.89 -50.21
N ARG A 43 12.97 24.05 -50.80
CA ARG A 43 13.47 25.34 -51.32
C ARG A 43 14.16 25.20 -52.69
N LYS A 44 13.96 26.23 -53.52
CA LYS A 44 14.35 26.37 -54.93
C LYS A 44 15.87 26.31 -55.18
N ALA A 45 16.20 25.72 -56.33
CA ALA A 45 17.35 25.90 -57.23
C ALA A 45 18.57 26.72 -56.76
N ALA A 46 19.73 26.06 -56.76
CA ALA A 46 20.97 26.52 -57.38
C ALA A 46 21.92 25.32 -57.57
N ASP A 47 22.88 25.49 -58.45
CA ASP A 47 23.81 24.56 -59.08
C ASP A 47 24.62 23.57 -58.20
N GLY A 48 25.21 22.57 -58.88
CA GLY A 48 26.59 22.18 -58.60
C GLY A 48 26.84 20.87 -57.85
N SER A 49 26.91 19.77 -58.62
CA SER A 49 27.74 18.56 -58.42
C SER A 49 27.56 17.67 -57.17
N ASP A 50 27.38 16.38 -57.47
CA ASP A 50 27.46 15.16 -56.63
C ASP A 50 26.28 14.85 -55.69
N GLY A 51 25.45 13.87 -56.08
CA GLY A 51 24.34 13.35 -55.28
C GLY A 51 24.77 12.23 -54.30
N PRO A 52 24.03 12.01 -53.19
CA PRO A 52 24.30 10.90 -52.29
C PRO A 52 23.57 9.61 -52.70
N VAL A 53 24.25 8.50 -52.46
CA VAL A 53 23.89 7.10 -52.74
C VAL A 53 22.55 6.72 -52.08
N ARG A 54 21.66 6.04 -52.81
CA ARG A 54 20.42 5.46 -52.25
C ARG A 54 20.76 4.21 -51.41
N GLU A 55 20.51 4.24 -50.11
CA GLU A 55 20.66 3.10 -49.20
C GLU A 55 19.51 2.08 -49.37
N LYS A 56 19.83 0.79 -49.49
CA LYS A 56 18.86 -0.31 -49.63
C LYS A 56 18.38 -0.78 -48.26
N THR A 57 17.07 -0.72 -48.01
CA THR A 57 16.40 -1.44 -46.91
C THR A 57 16.50 -2.96 -47.17
N LEU A 58 16.84 -3.76 -46.15
CA LEU A 58 16.69 -5.21 -46.24
C LEU A 58 15.18 -5.51 -46.29
N VAL A 59 14.74 -6.21 -47.35
CA VAL A 59 13.33 -6.60 -47.55
C VAL A 59 13.28 -8.03 -48.06
N PHE A 60 13.08 -9.01 -47.18
CA PHE A 60 12.72 -10.39 -47.53
C PHE A 60 11.20 -10.47 -47.79
N LYS A 61 10.77 -11.17 -48.85
CA LYS A 61 9.35 -11.21 -49.26
C LYS A 61 8.80 -12.63 -49.30
N GLY A 62 7.52 -12.78 -48.94
CA GLY A 62 6.78 -14.03 -49.11
C GLY A 62 7.18 -15.10 -48.09
N ASP A 63 7.41 -16.33 -48.55
CA ASP A 63 7.71 -17.49 -47.68
C ASP A 63 9.09 -17.41 -47.01
N GLU A 64 10.01 -16.59 -47.52
CA GLU A 64 11.35 -16.39 -46.95
C GLU A 64 11.31 -15.71 -45.57
N ALA A 65 10.44 -14.72 -45.36
CA ALA A 65 10.30 -14.03 -44.07
C ALA A 65 9.75 -14.95 -42.95
N LYS A 66 9.07 -16.05 -43.32
CA LYS A 66 8.56 -17.07 -42.41
C LYS A 66 9.59 -18.15 -42.07
N THR A 67 10.79 -18.09 -42.65
CA THR A 67 11.85 -19.06 -42.38
C THR A 67 12.21 -19.02 -40.91
N VAL A 68 12.12 -20.16 -40.24
CA VAL A 68 12.42 -20.29 -38.82
C VAL A 68 13.93 -20.39 -38.63
N LEU A 69 14.51 -19.41 -37.93
CA LEU A 69 15.93 -19.34 -37.62
C LEU A 69 16.28 -20.02 -36.30
N ALA A 70 15.38 -19.99 -35.32
CA ALA A 70 15.53 -20.70 -34.05
C ALA A 70 14.16 -21.08 -33.47
N LYS A 71 14.12 -22.09 -32.59
CA LYS A 71 12.92 -22.45 -31.80
C LYS A 71 13.23 -22.40 -30.31
N VAL A 72 12.36 -21.74 -29.55
CA VAL A 72 12.43 -21.62 -28.09
C VAL A 72 11.12 -22.14 -27.51
N GLY A 73 11.11 -23.41 -27.08
CA GLY A 73 9.86 -24.10 -26.72
C GLY A 73 8.91 -24.21 -27.93
N ASP A 74 7.67 -23.73 -27.78
CA ASP A 74 6.66 -23.69 -28.85
C ASP A 74 6.78 -22.44 -29.76
N ARG A 75 7.68 -21.51 -29.43
CA ARG A 75 7.88 -20.28 -30.21
C ARG A 75 8.96 -20.45 -31.27
N GLU A 76 8.67 -19.98 -32.48
CA GLU A 76 9.60 -19.93 -33.61
C GLU A 76 10.11 -18.49 -33.78
N LEU A 77 11.43 -18.29 -33.76
CA LEU A 77 12.09 -17.05 -34.13
C LEU A 77 12.31 -17.06 -35.64
N THR A 78 11.68 -16.14 -36.35
CA THR A 78 11.68 -16.10 -37.82
C THR A 78 12.69 -15.11 -38.40
N LEU A 79 13.04 -15.31 -39.67
CA LEU A 79 13.90 -14.39 -40.42
C LEU A 79 13.31 -12.97 -40.48
N GLY A 80 11.99 -12.85 -40.63
CA GLY A 80 11.31 -11.54 -40.62
C GLY A 80 11.43 -10.81 -39.29
N GLU A 81 11.46 -11.52 -38.16
CA GLU A 81 11.67 -10.89 -36.83
C GLU A 81 13.11 -10.39 -36.68
N VAL A 82 14.11 -11.17 -37.11
CA VAL A 82 15.53 -10.75 -37.09
C VAL A 82 15.77 -9.57 -38.05
N GLU A 83 15.16 -9.59 -39.24
CA GLU A 83 15.18 -8.49 -40.20
C GLU A 83 14.56 -7.22 -39.63
N GLY A 84 13.40 -7.33 -38.98
CA GLY A 84 12.74 -6.21 -38.31
C GLY A 84 13.67 -5.55 -37.30
N ILE A 85 14.38 -6.36 -36.51
CA ILE A 85 15.33 -5.88 -35.50
C ILE A 85 16.55 -5.23 -36.17
N LEU A 86 17.17 -5.88 -37.16
CA LEU A 86 18.30 -5.30 -37.91
C LEU A 86 17.93 -3.97 -38.55
N ASN A 87 16.71 -3.83 -39.06
CA ASN A 87 16.21 -2.60 -39.66
C ASN A 87 15.99 -1.47 -38.65
N THR A 88 15.88 -1.77 -37.35
CA THR A 88 15.90 -0.75 -36.27
C THR A 88 17.31 -0.34 -35.84
N ILE A 89 18.36 -1.04 -36.28
CA ILE A 89 19.76 -0.70 -35.96
C ILE A 89 20.28 0.32 -36.97
N ASP A 90 20.91 1.39 -36.48
CA ASP A 90 21.61 2.37 -37.32
C ASP A 90 22.55 1.66 -38.32
N PRO A 91 22.51 2.00 -39.63
CA PRO A 91 23.28 1.35 -40.69
C PRO A 91 24.78 1.21 -40.38
N LYS A 92 25.37 2.13 -39.61
CA LYS A 92 26.80 2.07 -39.24
C LYS A 92 27.13 0.88 -38.33
N TYR A 93 26.18 0.48 -37.48
CA TYR A 93 26.34 -0.63 -36.54
C TYR A 93 25.75 -1.93 -37.09
N ARG A 94 24.84 -1.86 -38.08
CA ARG A 94 24.26 -3.03 -38.75
C ARG A 94 25.32 -3.96 -39.37
N LYS A 95 26.42 -3.38 -39.87
CA LYS A 95 27.56 -4.11 -40.47
C LYS A 95 28.23 -5.15 -39.55
N GLN A 96 28.14 -5.00 -38.23
CA GLN A 96 28.72 -5.99 -37.32
C GLN A 96 27.92 -7.30 -37.29
N PHE A 97 26.61 -7.21 -37.56
CA PHE A 97 25.67 -8.33 -37.57
C PHE A 97 25.56 -9.01 -38.95
N THR A 98 26.28 -8.53 -39.96
CA THR A 98 26.33 -9.15 -41.30
C THR A 98 27.39 -10.24 -41.42
N SER A 99 28.29 -10.35 -40.43
CA SER A 99 29.22 -11.48 -40.30
C SER A 99 28.54 -12.69 -39.69
N GLU A 100 28.96 -13.91 -40.04
CA GLU A 100 28.44 -15.16 -39.47
C GLU A 100 28.39 -15.09 -37.94
N ARG A 101 29.51 -14.71 -37.32
CA ARG A 101 29.63 -14.55 -35.87
C ARG A 101 28.74 -13.44 -35.28
N GLY A 102 28.54 -12.35 -36.02
CA GLY A 102 27.69 -11.25 -35.58
C GLY A 102 26.21 -11.61 -35.62
N MET A 103 25.78 -12.31 -36.67
CA MET A 103 24.41 -12.80 -36.80
C MET A 103 24.11 -13.91 -35.78
N GLU A 104 25.06 -14.84 -35.56
CA GLU A 104 24.97 -15.82 -34.47
C GLU A 104 24.81 -15.13 -33.12
N SER A 105 25.63 -14.11 -32.83
CA SER A 105 25.51 -13.34 -31.59
C SER A 105 24.17 -12.62 -31.43
N LEU A 106 23.56 -12.15 -32.53
CA LEU A 106 22.25 -11.51 -32.49
C LEU A 106 21.15 -12.55 -32.22
N ILE A 107 21.20 -13.69 -32.90
CA ILE A 107 20.24 -14.79 -32.70
C ILE A 107 20.34 -15.32 -31.26
N ASP A 108 21.55 -15.52 -30.74
CA ASP A 108 21.77 -15.95 -29.35
C ASP A 108 21.20 -14.96 -28.33
N GLN A 109 21.33 -13.66 -28.59
CA GLN A 109 20.72 -12.61 -27.77
C GLN A 109 19.19 -12.68 -27.80
N LEU A 110 18.60 -12.88 -28.97
CA LEU A 110 17.13 -12.96 -29.11
C LEU A 110 16.55 -14.22 -28.49
N VAL A 111 17.22 -15.36 -28.66
CA VAL A 111 16.88 -16.62 -27.98
C VAL A 111 16.96 -16.43 -26.47
N THR A 112 18.03 -15.79 -25.99
CA THR A 112 18.22 -15.50 -24.56
C THR A 112 17.11 -14.62 -24.00
N GLU A 113 16.75 -13.55 -24.70
CA GLU A 113 15.65 -12.67 -24.28
C GLU A 113 14.30 -13.40 -24.28
N GLU A 114 14.03 -14.24 -25.27
CA GLU A 114 12.78 -15.01 -25.33
C GLU A 114 12.65 -16.00 -24.17
N ILE A 115 13.76 -16.66 -23.80
CA ILE A 115 13.81 -17.55 -22.62
C ILE A 115 13.48 -16.77 -21.35
N LYS A 116 14.09 -15.59 -21.17
CA LYS A 116 13.82 -14.73 -20.00
C LYS A 116 12.35 -14.30 -19.97
N GLN A 117 11.79 -13.86 -21.10
CA GLN A 117 10.39 -13.43 -21.18
C GLN A 117 9.42 -14.60 -20.91
N GLY A 118 9.74 -15.79 -21.41
CA GLY A 118 9.04 -17.02 -21.08
C GLY A 118 9.01 -17.28 -19.58
N LEU A 119 10.17 -17.16 -18.91
CA LEU A 119 10.28 -17.30 -17.46
C LEU A 119 9.52 -16.19 -16.70
N VAL A 120 9.64 -14.93 -17.09
CA VAL A 120 8.90 -13.80 -16.49
C VAL A 120 7.39 -14.07 -16.47
N LYS A 121 6.83 -14.48 -17.62
CA LYS A 121 5.40 -14.81 -17.75
C LYS A 121 5.00 -16.02 -16.93
N LYS A 122 5.81 -17.09 -17.02
CA LYS A 122 5.59 -18.34 -16.31
C LYS A 122 5.54 -18.14 -14.79
N LEU A 123 6.40 -17.25 -14.28
CA LEU A 123 6.49 -16.90 -12.87
C LEU A 123 5.54 -15.77 -12.43
N GLY A 124 4.70 -15.23 -13.34
CA GLY A 124 3.75 -14.15 -13.04
C GLY A 124 4.41 -12.81 -12.65
N LEU A 125 5.66 -12.59 -13.05
CA LEU A 125 6.44 -11.40 -12.70
C LEU A 125 6.13 -10.21 -13.62
N ASP A 126 5.41 -10.44 -14.72
CA ASP A 126 4.98 -9.44 -15.70
C ASP A 126 4.02 -8.40 -15.10
N PHE A 127 3.05 -8.84 -14.30
CA PHE A 127 2.10 -7.95 -13.61
C PHE A 127 2.78 -7.11 -12.53
N GLU A 128 3.69 -7.72 -11.76
CA GLU A 128 4.47 -6.99 -10.76
C GLU A 128 5.42 -5.98 -11.40
N ALA A 129 6.07 -6.36 -12.50
CA ALA A 129 6.97 -5.47 -13.22
C ALA A 129 6.23 -4.31 -13.88
N ALA A 130 5.04 -4.54 -14.44
CA ALA A 130 4.19 -3.49 -14.98
C ALA A 130 3.80 -2.48 -13.88
N ARG A 131 3.30 -2.98 -12.73
CA ARG A 131 2.91 -2.12 -11.61
C ARG A 131 4.10 -1.31 -11.09
N ASP A 132 5.25 -1.95 -10.88
CA ASP A 132 6.42 -1.28 -10.32
C ASP A 132 7.08 -0.31 -11.33
N ALA A 133 6.96 -0.58 -12.65
CA ALA A 133 7.32 0.36 -13.71
C ALA A 133 6.44 1.62 -13.66
N GLU A 134 5.12 1.46 -13.53
CA GLU A 134 4.20 2.60 -13.40
C GLU A 134 4.49 3.44 -12.15
N VAL A 135 4.82 2.80 -11.02
CA VAL A 135 5.20 3.51 -9.79
C VAL A 135 6.50 4.30 -9.99
N GLN A 136 7.51 3.71 -10.65
CA GLN A 136 8.77 4.41 -10.92
C GLN A 136 8.62 5.54 -11.93
N ILE A 137 7.85 5.32 -13.00
CA ILE A 137 7.56 6.32 -14.04
C ILE A 137 6.76 7.48 -13.45
N LYS A 138 5.74 7.22 -12.63
CA LYS A 138 4.97 8.26 -11.94
C LYS A 138 5.81 9.07 -10.96
N ALA A 139 6.66 8.42 -10.17
CA ALA A 139 7.57 9.12 -9.26
C ALA A 139 8.60 9.99 -10.01
N ALA A 140 9.07 9.52 -11.17
CA ALA A 140 9.91 10.31 -12.05
C ALA A 140 9.12 11.49 -12.65
N ASP A 141 7.88 11.29 -13.09
CA ASP A 141 7.04 12.32 -13.68
C ASP A 141 6.74 13.49 -12.72
N GLU A 142 6.58 13.18 -11.43
CA GLU A 142 6.38 14.17 -10.36
C GLU A 142 7.66 14.98 -10.02
N SER A 143 8.83 14.57 -10.52
CA SER A 143 10.10 15.22 -10.20
C SER A 143 10.24 16.60 -10.87
N PRO A 144 10.53 17.68 -10.11
CA PRO A 144 10.58 19.05 -10.62
C PRO A 144 11.51 19.25 -11.83
N GLN A 145 12.57 18.45 -11.94
CA GLN A 145 13.55 18.53 -13.03
C GLN A 145 13.00 18.16 -14.41
N TYR A 146 11.91 17.38 -14.49
CA TYR A 146 11.32 16.92 -15.76
C TYR A 146 10.08 17.72 -16.16
N LYS A 147 9.50 18.52 -15.24
CA LYS A 147 8.36 19.40 -15.53
C LYS A 147 8.63 20.37 -16.69
N LYS A 148 9.88 20.82 -16.87
CA LYS A 148 10.29 21.70 -17.98
C LYS A 148 10.20 21.06 -19.38
N PHE A 149 10.05 19.74 -19.44
CA PHE A 149 9.86 18.99 -20.68
C PHE A 149 8.42 18.47 -20.82
N GLY A 150 7.47 18.90 -19.98
CA GLY A 150 6.11 18.35 -19.97
C GLY A 150 5.99 17.01 -19.24
N GLY A 151 6.93 16.71 -18.32
CA GLY A 151 6.97 15.46 -17.56
C GLY A 151 8.17 14.59 -17.96
N TYR A 152 8.30 13.43 -17.31
CA TYR A 152 9.35 12.46 -17.57
C TYR A 152 9.26 11.90 -18.99
N ARG A 153 8.05 11.72 -19.52
CA ARG A 153 7.82 11.33 -20.92
C ARG A 153 8.42 12.33 -21.90
N GLY A 154 8.05 13.60 -21.77
CA GLY A 154 8.55 14.63 -22.68
C GLY A 154 10.05 14.87 -22.52
N TYR A 155 10.64 14.58 -21.36
CA TYR A 155 12.11 14.55 -21.20
C TYR A 155 12.75 13.45 -22.04
N ILE A 156 12.23 12.22 -21.99
CA ILE A 156 12.73 11.07 -22.77
C ILE A 156 12.57 11.30 -24.27
N GLU A 157 11.41 11.81 -24.71
CA GLU A 157 11.15 12.14 -26.11
C GLU A 157 12.05 13.28 -26.60
N ALA A 158 12.34 14.28 -25.75
CA ALA A 158 13.30 15.34 -26.05
C ALA A 158 14.75 14.85 -26.17
N GLN A 159 15.07 13.64 -25.68
CA GLN A 159 16.36 12.96 -25.93
C GLN A 159 16.34 12.12 -27.22
N GLY A 160 15.26 12.17 -28.01
CA GLY A 160 15.12 11.41 -29.25
C GLY A 160 14.75 9.93 -29.04
N MET A 161 14.28 9.55 -27.85
CA MET A 161 13.83 8.19 -27.56
C MET A 161 12.30 8.07 -27.70
N ASN A 162 11.84 7.04 -28.41
CA ASN A 162 10.41 6.71 -28.47
C ASN A 162 9.92 6.24 -27.09
N TRP A 163 8.83 6.85 -26.62
CA TRP A 163 8.30 6.61 -25.28
C TRP A 163 7.83 5.18 -25.06
N ASP A 164 7.09 4.60 -26.01
CA ASP A 164 6.52 3.26 -25.84
C ASP A 164 7.64 2.21 -25.79
N ILE A 165 8.66 2.37 -26.64
CA ILE A 165 9.87 1.54 -26.62
C ILE A 165 10.65 1.71 -25.30
N PHE A 166 10.77 2.95 -24.81
CA PHE A 166 11.43 3.22 -23.54
C PHE A 166 10.66 2.63 -22.36
N HIS A 167 9.34 2.79 -22.33
CA HIS A 167 8.43 2.28 -21.31
C HIS A 167 8.47 0.75 -21.27
N ASP A 168 8.36 0.10 -22.43
CA ASP A 168 8.50 -1.35 -22.54
C ASP A 168 9.86 -1.83 -22.05
N ARG A 169 10.94 -1.09 -22.33
CA ARG A 169 12.29 -1.41 -21.80
C ARG A 169 12.39 -1.23 -20.29
N VAL A 170 11.75 -0.22 -19.71
CA VAL A 170 11.69 -0.04 -18.24
C VAL A 170 10.97 -1.23 -17.61
N LYS A 171 9.83 -1.62 -18.18
CA LYS A 171 9.06 -2.79 -17.74
C LYS A 171 9.88 -4.08 -17.88
N GLN A 172 10.54 -4.30 -19.02
CA GLN A 172 11.42 -5.46 -19.24
C GLN A 172 12.61 -5.46 -18.29
N GLY A 173 13.25 -4.31 -18.05
CA GLY A 173 14.37 -4.18 -17.12
C GLY A 173 13.98 -4.47 -15.67
N ILE A 174 12.78 -4.03 -15.25
CA ILE A 174 12.22 -4.35 -13.93
C ILE A 174 11.85 -5.84 -13.85
N ALA A 175 11.26 -6.40 -14.91
CA ALA A 175 10.94 -7.82 -14.98
C ALA A 175 12.21 -8.68 -14.89
N ASP A 176 13.27 -8.33 -15.60
CA ASP A 176 14.58 -8.98 -15.55
C ASP A 176 15.24 -8.83 -14.17
N SER A 177 15.12 -7.65 -13.57
CA SER A 177 15.63 -7.39 -12.21
C SER A 177 14.90 -8.26 -11.19
N LYS A 178 13.57 -8.32 -11.26
CA LYS A 178 12.72 -9.14 -10.41
C LYS A 178 12.93 -10.63 -10.65
N LEU A 179 13.08 -11.06 -11.90
CA LEU A 179 13.40 -12.43 -12.27
C LEU A 179 14.73 -12.81 -11.63
N ARG A 180 15.78 -12.03 -11.87
CA ARG A 180 17.09 -12.21 -11.25
C ARG A 180 17.01 -12.20 -9.72
N GLN A 181 16.26 -11.29 -9.12
CA GLN A 181 16.06 -11.23 -7.67
C GLN A 181 15.38 -12.51 -7.17
N ARG A 182 14.24 -12.90 -7.75
CA ARG A 182 13.47 -14.09 -7.33
C ARG A 182 14.28 -15.38 -7.42
N ILE A 183 15.15 -15.41 -8.42
CA ILE A 183 16.05 -16.50 -8.75
C ILE A 183 17.30 -16.53 -7.85
N THR A 184 17.92 -15.38 -7.56
CA THR A 184 19.22 -15.28 -6.86
C THR A 184 19.14 -14.88 -5.38
N SER A 185 17.96 -14.48 -4.89
CA SER A 185 17.79 -13.98 -3.50
C SER A 185 17.43 -15.04 -2.46
N GLY A 186 17.54 -16.34 -2.80
CA GLY A 186 17.43 -17.47 -1.87
C GLY A 186 16.56 -17.20 -0.64
N LYS A 187 15.23 -17.24 -0.78
CA LYS A 187 14.39 -17.33 0.42
C LYS A 187 14.55 -18.74 0.97
N VAL A 188 15.09 -18.88 2.18
CA VAL A 188 14.85 -20.08 2.99
C VAL A 188 13.35 -20.09 3.25
N VAL A 189 12.64 -21.01 2.62
CA VAL A 189 11.22 -21.22 2.85
C VAL A 189 11.13 -22.36 3.86
N THR A 190 10.58 -22.08 5.05
CA THR A 190 10.32 -23.14 6.03
C THR A 190 9.01 -23.84 5.70
N ASP A 191 8.89 -25.13 6.02
CA ASP A 191 7.68 -25.93 5.70
C ASP A 191 6.38 -25.31 6.23
N GLU A 192 6.44 -24.57 7.34
CA GLU A 192 5.29 -23.84 7.91
C GLU A 192 4.92 -22.57 7.12
N GLN A 193 5.90 -21.88 6.53
CA GLN A 193 5.67 -20.76 5.62
C GLN A 193 5.15 -21.24 4.27
N ILE A 194 5.60 -22.43 3.82
CA ILE A 194 5.05 -23.14 2.68
C ILE A 194 3.59 -23.46 2.97
N GLU A 195 3.24 -24.17 4.05
CA GLU A 195 1.85 -24.58 4.32
C GLU A 195 0.87 -23.42 4.49
N LYS A 196 1.27 -22.35 5.18
CA LYS A 196 0.43 -21.16 5.38
C LYS A 196 0.25 -20.36 4.09
N TYR A 197 1.34 -20.14 3.35
CA TYR A 197 1.26 -19.48 2.05
C TYR A 197 0.49 -20.35 1.03
N PHE A 198 0.61 -21.69 1.12
CA PHE A 198 -0.09 -22.66 0.29
C PHE A 198 -1.60 -22.70 0.55
N ALA A 199 -2.00 -22.53 1.81
CA ALA A 199 -3.39 -22.42 2.23
C ALA A 199 -4.04 -21.10 1.77
N ASP A 200 -3.29 -20.00 1.83
CA ASP A 200 -3.79 -18.65 1.56
C ASP A 200 -3.79 -18.27 0.06
N ASN A 201 -3.02 -18.96 -0.80
CA ASN A 201 -2.81 -18.56 -2.21
C ASN A 201 -3.06 -19.68 -3.24
N ARG A 202 -3.94 -20.64 -2.91
CA ARG A 202 -4.14 -21.93 -3.62
C ARG A 202 -4.18 -21.85 -5.16
N ASP A 203 -4.72 -20.77 -5.73
CA ASP A 203 -4.86 -20.58 -7.18
C ASP A 203 -3.60 -20.01 -7.88
N VAL A 204 -2.67 -19.41 -7.12
CA VAL A 204 -1.39 -18.85 -7.62
C VAL A 204 -0.27 -19.91 -7.59
N LEU A 205 -0.38 -20.89 -6.68
CA LEU A 205 0.71 -21.83 -6.33
C LEU A 205 0.98 -22.94 -7.34
N TYR A 206 0.08 -23.19 -8.29
CA TYR A 206 0.39 -24.11 -9.39
C TYR A 206 1.54 -23.59 -10.29
N ARG A 207 1.97 -22.33 -10.14
CA ARG A 207 3.17 -21.75 -10.78
C ARG A 207 4.43 -21.73 -9.89
N GLU A 208 4.33 -21.91 -8.57
CA GLU A 208 5.49 -21.80 -7.66
C GLU A 208 6.42 -23.02 -7.67
N LYS A 209 5.91 -24.20 -8.04
CA LYS A 209 6.76 -25.40 -8.20
C LYS A 209 7.86 -25.21 -9.25
N GLU A 210 7.62 -24.34 -10.23
CA GLU A 210 8.62 -23.98 -11.25
C GLU A 210 9.64 -22.95 -10.76
N ILE A 211 9.28 -22.10 -9.79
CA ILE A 211 10.23 -21.19 -9.12
C ILE A 211 11.26 -21.99 -8.34
N GLU A 212 10.83 -23.03 -7.62
CA GLU A 212 11.73 -23.83 -6.81
C GLU A 212 12.64 -24.72 -7.67
N ASN A 213 12.13 -25.32 -8.76
CA ASN A 213 12.95 -26.05 -9.73
C ASN A 213 14.03 -25.15 -10.37
N VAL A 214 13.68 -23.90 -10.72
CA VAL A 214 14.63 -22.91 -11.28
C VAL A 214 15.70 -22.52 -10.26
N ARG A 215 15.34 -22.39 -8.98
CA ARG A 215 16.30 -22.13 -7.89
C ARG A 215 17.23 -23.30 -7.65
N GLU A 216 16.71 -24.52 -7.68
CA GLU A 216 17.50 -25.74 -7.55
C GLU A 216 18.52 -25.88 -8.68
N GLU A 217 18.14 -25.63 -9.93
CA GLU A 217 19.09 -25.68 -11.06
C GLU A 217 20.23 -24.66 -10.95
N ILE A 218 19.97 -23.48 -10.37
CA ILE A 218 21.01 -22.47 -10.12
C ILE A 218 21.87 -22.83 -8.93
N ARG A 219 21.25 -23.37 -7.89
CA ARG A 219 21.95 -23.93 -6.73
C ARG A 219 22.88 -25.04 -7.20
N ASP A 220 22.47 -25.88 -8.15
CA ASP A 220 23.29 -26.94 -8.75
C ASP A 220 24.44 -26.40 -9.62
N ILE A 221 24.18 -25.37 -10.46
CA ILE A 221 25.24 -24.70 -11.24
C ILE A 221 26.28 -24.10 -10.29
N LEU A 222 25.84 -23.42 -9.23
CA LEU A 222 26.73 -22.82 -8.26
C LEU A 222 27.45 -23.87 -7.40
N ALA A 223 26.76 -24.94 -7.01
CA ALA A 223 27.32 -26.05 -6.25
C ALA A 223 28.36 -26.84 -7.03
N SER A 224 28.28 -26.86 -8.36
CA SER A 224 29.27 -27.50 -9.21
C SER A 224 30.65 -26.80 -9.20
N GLU A 225 30.72 -25.56 -8.69
CA GLU A 225 31.97 -24.79 -8.56
C GLU A 225 32.58 -24.84 -7.16
N VAL A 226 31.87 -25.41 -6.18
CA VAL A 226 32.28 -25.42 -4.77
C VAL A 226 32.84 -26.80 -4.43
N THR A 227 34.13 -26.85 -4.11
CA THR A 227 34.77 -28.10 -3.72
C THR A 227 34.57 -28.38 -2.23
N ASP A 228 34.69 -29.65 -1.84
CA ASP A 228 34.72 -30.02 -0.42
C ASP A 228 35.85 -29.30 0.34
N ALA A 229 36.93 -28.92 -0.35
CA ALA A 229 38.00 -28.11 0.22
C ALA A 229 37.55 -26.68 0.55
N ASP A 230 36.70 -26.07 -0.27
CA ASP A 230 36.17 -24.72 -0.04
C ASP A 230 35.16 -24.70 1.11
N LEU A 231 34.25 -25.69 1.15
CA LEU A 231 33.31 -25.87 2.26
C LEU A 231 34.04 -26.12 3.58
N LYS A 232 35.12 -26.89 3.53
CA LYS A 232 35.94 -27.18 4.70
C LYS A 232 36.74 -25.96 5.15
N ALA A 233 37.31 -25.18 4.23
CA ALA A 233 37.98 -23.93 4.56
C ALA A 233 37.01 -22.91 5.19
N PHE A 234 35.75 -22.85 4.75
CA PHE A 234 34.71 -22.05 5.39
C PHE A 234 34.38 -22.50 6.80
N TYR A 235 34.15 -23.79 6.95
CA TYR A 235 33.87 -24.41 8.23
C TYR A 235 35.01 -24.14 9.22
N GLU A 236 36.25 -24.21 8.77
CA GLU A 236 37.44 -23.92 9.57
C GLU A 236 37.61 -22.41 9.83
N GLN A 237 37.28 -21.54 8.87
CA GLN A 237 37.39 -20.08 9.00
C GLN A 237 36.28 -19.46 9.87
N TYR A 238 35.09 -20.06 9.85
CA TYR A 238 33.89 -19.58 10.54
C TYR A 238 33.33 -20.63 11.49
N ASP A 239 34.20 -21.41 12.14
CA ASP A 239 33.83 -22.47 13.09
C ASP A 239 32.88 -21.97 14.19
N PHE A 240 32.96 -20.68 14.52
CA PHE A 240 32.10 -19.99 15.47
C PHE A 240 30.64 -19.89 15.04
N LEU A 241 30.35 -19.88 13.73
CA LEU A 241 28.98 -19.90 13.19
C LEU A 241 28.30 -21.26 13.38
N PHE A 242 29.09 -22.32 13.49
CA PHE A 242 28.61 -23.70 13.67
C PHE A 242 28.69 -24.16 15.12
N LYS A 243 28.99 -23.22 16.04
CA LYS A 243 28.80 -23.39 17.48
C LYS A 243 27.34 -23.06 17.76
N SER A 244 26.54 -24.09 18.00
CA SER A 244 25.21 -23.94 18.61
C SER A 244 25.31 -23.04 19.85
N ALA A 245 24.29 -22.23 20.17
CA ALA A 245 24.31 -21.57 21.46
C ALA A 245 24.45 -22.64 22.57
N PRO A 246 25.25 -22.41 23.61
CA PRO A 246 25.34 -23.36 24.71
C PRO A 246 23.93 -23.61 25.23
N LEU A 247 23.58 -24.90 25.34
CA LEU A 247 22.25 -25.29 25.78
C LEU A 247 22.22 -25.27 27.29
N MET A 248 21.22 -24.59 27.81
CA MET A 248 21.04 -24.44 29.24
C MET A 248 19.88 -25.31 29.69
N THR A 249 20.09 -25.94 30.83
CA THR A 249 18.99 -26.37 31.67
C THR A 249 18.83 -25.31 32.73
N MET A 250 17.61 -24.80 32.92
CA MET A 250 17.32 -23.84 33.96
C MET A 250 16.04 -24.23 34.69
N ARG A 251 15.87 -23.69 35.88
CA ARG A 251 14.57 -23.64 36.53
C ARG A 251 14.02 -22.23 36.54
N HIS A 252 12.74 -22.10 36.27
CA HIS A 252 12.05 -20.83 36.09
C HIS A 252 10.83 -20.73 37.01
N ILE A 253 10.68 -19.56 37.62
CA ILE A 253 9.45 -19.13 38.29
C ILE A 253 9.00 -17.86 37.59
N LEU A 254 7.74 -17.82 37.15
CA LEU A 254 7.06 -16.61 36.71
C LEU A 254 5.97 -16.28 37.72
N VAL A 255 5.93 -15.04 38.19
CA VAL A 255 4.80 -14.49 38.94
C VAL A 255 4.14 -13.44 38.05
N LYS A 256 2.94 -13.74 37.54
CA LYS A 256 2.19 -12.80 36.71
C LYS A 256 1.53 -11.75 37.60
N THR A 257 1.52 -10.51 37.12
CA THR A 257 0.85 -9.39 37.81
C THR A 257 -0.67 -9.59 37.89
N ASP A 258 -1.25 -10.30 36.94
CA ASP A 258 -2.69 -10.62 36.88
C ASP A 258 -3.05 -11.99 37.47
N SER A 259 -2.12 -12.68 38.14
CA SER A 259 -2.40 -13.99 38.75
C SER A 259 -3.39 -13.87 39.90
N GLU A 260 -4.23 -14.89 40.09
CA GLU A 260 -5.17 -14.97 41.23
C GLU A 260 -4.43 -14.89 42.58
N LYS A 261 -3.19 -15.40 42.62
CA LYS A 261 -2.34 -15.36 43.81
C LYS A 261 -1.84 -13.94 44.15
N ILE A 262 -1.84 -13.02 43.19
CA ILE A 262 -1.52 -11.59 43.38
C ILE A 262 -2.79 -10.80 43.63
N LYS A 263 -3.85 -11.03 42.86
CA LYS A 263 -5.15 -10.36 42.99
C LYS A 263 -5.75 -10.43 44.40
N ALA A 264 -5.54 -11.53 45.12
CA ALA A 264 -6.03 -11.71 46.49
C ALA A 264 -5.48 -10.70 47.53
N GLY A 265 -4.36 -10.02 47.24
CA GLY A 265 -3.71 -9.04 48.14
C GLY A 265 -3.69 -7.60 47.63
N VAL A 266 -4.32 -7.31 46.49
CA VAL A 266 -4.16 -6.06 45.72
C VAL A 266 -5.37 -5.13 45.83
N ALA A 267 -6.16 -5.28 46.90
CA ALA A 267 -7.28 -4.37 47.14
C ALA A 267 -6.78 -2.91 47.23
N VAL A 268 -7.25 -2.09 46.29
CA VAL A 268 -7.06 -0.63 46.33
C VAL A 268 -8.25 -0.07 47.10
N THR A 269 -7.99 0.66 48.17
CA THR A 269 -9.06 1.30 48.94
C THR A 269 -9.47 2.61 48.28
N ASP A 270 -10.69 3.07 48.56
CA ASP A 270 -11.18 4.35 48.05
C ASP A 270 -10.30 5.52 48.55
N GLU A 271 -9.70 5.42 49.74
CA GLU A 271 -8.74 6.41 50.26
C GLU A 271 -7.46 6.50 49.41
N GLU A 272 -6.96 5.36 48.90
CA GLU A 272 -5.76 5.34 48.06
C GLU A 272 -6.04 5.90 46.67
N ILE A 273 -7.20 5.57 46.09
CA ILE A 273 -7.67 6.15 44.83
C ILE A 273 -7.78 7.68 45.00
N LYS A 274 -8.37 8.13 46.11
CA LYS A 274 -8.53 9.55 46.40
C LYS A 274 -7.18 10.25 46.60
N SER A 275 -6.27 9.65 47.35
CA SER A 275 -4.93 10.20 47.59
C SER A 275 -4.10 10.31 46.30
N PHE A 276 -4.18 9.30 45.42
CA PHE A 276 -3.49 9.34 44.13
C PHE A 276 -4.07 10.41 43.20
N TYR A 277 -5.40 10.53 43.17
CA TYR A 277 -6.06 11.62 42.45
C TYR A 277 -5.58 12.98 42.94
N ASP A 278 -5.62 13.23 44.25
CA ASP A 278 -5.24 14.53 44.83
C ASP A 278 -3.76 14.88 44.54
N ALA A 279 -2.86 13.88 44.53
CA ALA A 279 -1.45 14.06 44.20
C ALA A 279 -1.18 14.36 42.71
N ASN A 280 -2.04 13.89 41.79
CA ASN A 280 -1.88 14.03 40.34
C ASN A 280 -2.88 15.01 39.71
N LYS A 281 -3.63 15.72 40.55
CA LYS A 281 -4.72 16.62 40.18
C LYS A 281 -4.29 17.79 39.29
N THR A 282 -3.06 18.28 39.44
CA THR A 282 -2.49 19.38 38.65
C THR A 282 -1.72 18.91 37.41
N GLY A 283 -1.56 17.60 37.24
CA GLY A 283 -0.83 16.98 36.13
C GLY A 283 -1.76 16.20 35.21
N GLU A 284 -1.71 14.87 35.29
CA GLU A 284 -2.46 13.95 34.42
C GLU A 284 -3.98 14.10 34.49
N TYR A 285 -4.50 14.48 35.66
CA TYR A 285 -5.93 14.77 35.86
C TYR A 285 -6.21 16.28 35.90
N GLY A 286 -5.25 17.08 35.44
CA GLY A 286 -5.36 18.51 35.32
C GLY A 286 -6.36 18.87 34.22
N SER A 287 -7.42 19.54 34.62
CA SER A 287 -8.33 20.26 33.75
C SER A 287 -8.79 21.46 34.53
N ASP A 288 -8.56 22.66 34.00
CA ASP A 288 -8.99 23.90 34.63
C ASP A 288 -10.42 24.28 34.24
N LYS A 289 -10.95 23.70 33.16
CA LYS A 289 -12.28 24.01 32.65
C LYS A 289 -12.98 22.79 32.04
N ALA A 290 -14.29 22.72 32.24
CA ALA A 290 -15.19 21.94 31.41
C ALA A 290 -16.28 22.85 30.86
N VAL A 291 -16.77 22.53 29.67
CA VAL A 291 -17.87 23.27 29.05
C VAL A 291 -18.98 22.33 28.63
N VAL A 292 -20.21 22.80 28.75
CA VAL A 292 -21.32 22.27 27.97
C VAL A 292 -21.54 23.26 26.84
N ALA A 293 -21.53 22.76 25.62
CA ALA A 293 -21.61 23.59 24.43
C ALA A 293 -22.71 23.10 23.49
N ARG A 294 -23.12 23.97 22.57
CA ARG A 294 -23.89 23.60 21.39
C ARG A 294 -23.03 23.85 20.17
N GLN A 295 -23.15 23.02 19.14
CA GLN A 295 -22.47 23.23 17.87
C GLN A 295 -23.43 23.36 16.70
N ILE A 296 -22.98 24.11 15.70
CA ILE A 296 -23.46 24.02 14.33
C ILE A 296 -22.24 23.65 13.49
N LEU A 297 -22.23 22.41 13.00
CA LEU A 297 -21.26 21.91 12.03
C LEU A 297 -21.85 21.96 10.63
N VAL A 298 -21.16 22.60 9.68
CA VAL A 298 -21.44 22.53 8.24
C VAL A 298 -20.28 21.78 7.57
N LYS A 299 -20.54 20.56 7.10
CA LYS A 299 -19.54 19.73 6.38
C LYS A 299 -19.32 20.31 4.99
N TYR A 300 -18.23 19.98 4.31
CA TYR A 300 -18.01 20.36 2.90
C TYR A 300 -17.47 19.23 2.01
N ASN A 301 -17.17 18.07 2.62
CA ASN A 301 -16.57 16.90 1.98
C ASN A 301 -17.58 15.79 1.67
N ASP A 302 -18.88 16.10 1.65
CA ASP A 302 -19.92 15.16 1.27
C ASP A 302 -20.03 15.07 -0.26
N GLN A 303 -19.54 13.96 -0.84
CA GLN A 303 -19.51 13.80 -2.29
C GLN A 303 -20.90 13.78 -2.95
N VAL A 304 -21.92 13.27 -2.25
CA VAL A 304 -23.30 13.20 -2.78
C VAL A 304 -23.93 14.58 -2.76
N ARG A 305 -23.70 15.36 -1.70
CA ARG A 305 -24.20 16.74 -1.65
C ARG A 305 -23.45 17.64 -2.62
N ASN A 306 -22.15 17.40 -2.81
CA ASN A 306 -21.32 18.18 -3.71
C ASN A 306 -21.70 17.97 -5.17
N SER A 307 -22.03 16.73 -5.59
CA SER A 307 -22.40 16.42 -6.99
C SER A 307 -23.66 17.15 -7.47
N GLN A 308 -24.50 17.63 -6.55
CA GLN A 308 -25.72 18.40 -6.83
C GLN A 308 -25.50 19.92 -6.84
N LEU A 309 -24.29 20.41 -6.52
CA LEU A 309 -24.00 21.84 -6.51
C LEU A 309 -23.99 22.42 -7.93
N MET A 310 -24.88 23.39 -8.16
CA MET A 310 -24.85 24.21 -9.37
C MET A 310 -23.72 25.25 -9.25
N ILE A 311 -22.71 25.12 -10.09
CA ILE A 311 -21.57 26.05 -10.12
C ILE A 311 -21.99 27.32 -10.87
N PRO A 312 -21.85 28.53 -10.28
CA PRO A 312 -22.17 29.78 -10.96
C PRO A 312 -21.36 29.97 -12.24
N GLU A 313 -21.97 30.58 -13.27
CA GLU A 313 -21.35 30.85 -14.57
C GLU A 313 -19.97 31.53 -14.45
N LYS A 314 -19.89 32.48 -13.53
CA LYS A 314 -18.66 33.23 -13.27
C LYS A 314 -17.54 32.35 -12.75
N GLU A 315 -17.82 31.37 -11.90
CA GLU A 315 -16.79 30.46 -11.37
C GLU A 315 -16.33 29.46 -12.43
N LEU A 316 -17.25 29.02 -13.30
CA LEU A 316 -16.90 28.23 -14.48
C LEU A 316 -15.98 29.02 -15.42
N GLN A 317 -16.32 30.29 -15.70
CA GLN A 317 -15.51 31.16 -16.55
C GLN A 317 -14.13 31.42 -15.92
N ASN A 318 -14.06 31.75 -14.63
CA ASN A 318 -12.79 31.97 -13.94
C ASN A 318 -11.88 30.74 -14.00
N TYR A 319 -12.44 29.55 -13.77
CA TYR A 319 -11.69 28.30 -13.83
C TYR A 319 -11.21 28.02 -15.26
N PHE A 320 -12.07 28.21 -16.26
CA PHE A 320 -11.73 28.05 -17.67
C PHE A 320 -10.58 28.98 -18.08
N ASP A 321 -10.69 30.27 -17.78
CA ASP A 321 -9.66 31.27 -18.10
C ASP A 321 -8.31 30.92 -17.46
N ALA A 322 -8.32 30.46 -16.20
CA ALA A 322 -7.12 30.09 -15.46
C ALA A 322 -6.45 28.79 -15.95
N HIS A 323 -7.19 27.89 -16.61
CA HIS A 323 -6.70 26.57 -17.06
C HIS A 323 -6.76 26.42 -18.59
N THR A 324 -6.74 27.54 -19.33
CA THR A 324 -6.94 27.57 -20.79
C THR A 324 -6.03 26.60 -21.54
N GLU A 325 -4.76 26.49 -21.16
CA GLU A 325 -3.79 25.57 -21.81
C GLU A 325 -4.06 24.10 -21.48
N GLU A 326 -4.49 23.77 -20.26
CA GLU A 326 -4.81 22.39 -19.83
C GLU A 326 -6.15 21.91 -20.41
N LEU A 327 -7.04 22.84 -20.74
CA LEU A 327 -8.36 22.57 -21.29
C LEU A 327 -8.38 22.55 -22.83
N LYS A 328 -7.23 22.77 -23.48
CA LYS A 328 -7.13 22.87 -24.93
C LYS A 328 -7.60 21.59 -25.63
N VAL A 329 -8.50 21.77 -26.58
CA VAL A 329 -9.01 20.73 -27.49
C VAL A 329 -8.35 20.92 -28.84
N SER A 330 -7.70 19.89 -29.39
CA SER A 330 -7.02 19.96 -30.69
C SER A 330 -7.88 19.42 -31.84
N ARG A 331 -8.80 18.49 -31.56
CA ARG A 331 -9.66 17.85 -32.56
C ARG A 331 -11.10 17.64 -32.05
N LEU A 332 -12.05 17.63 -32.99
CA LEU A 332 -13.46 17.27 -32.80
C LEU A 332 -13.82 16.10 -33.73
N ASP A 333 -14.37 15.01 -33.16
CA ASP A 333 -14.85 13.85 -33.92
C ASP A 333 -16.40 13.79 -33.94
N GLU A 334 -17.00 13.68 -35.12
CA GLU A 334 -18.44 13.40 -35.29
C GLU A 334 -18.65 11.87 -35.31
N LEU A 335 -19.52 11.34 -34.45
CA LEU A 335 -19.79 9.91 -34.38
C LEU A 335 -21.24 9.52 -34.70
N ALA A 336 -21.41 8.27 -35.09
CA ALA A 336 -22.69 7.56 -35.07
C ALA A 336 -22.52 6.24 -34.30
N CYS A 337 -23.57 5.77 -33.63
CA CYS A 337 -23.50 4.58 -32.79
C CYS A 337 -24.64 3.59 -33.09
N LEU A 338 -24.30 2.30 -33.12
CA LEU A 338 -25.25 1.20 -33.01
C LEU A 338 -25.04 0.51 -31.67
N MET A 339 -26.11 0.41 -30.89
CA MET A 339 -26.08 -0.23 -29.57
C MET A 339 -27.05 -1.40 -29.50
N ILE A 340 -26.57 -2.54 -29.03
CA ILE A 340 -27.37 -3.67 -28.59
C ILE A 340 -27.47 -3.56 -27.07
N PRO A 341 -28.64 -3.22 -26.49
CA PRO A 341 -28.79 -3.12 -25.05
C PRO A 341 -28.65 -4.50 -24.39
N ALA A 342 -28.28 -4.52 -23.12
CA ALA A 342 -28.36 -5.71 -22.28
C ALA A 342 -29.79 -6.24 -22.24
N ALA A 343 -29.94 -7.56 -22.06
CA ALA A 343 -31.24 -8.19 -22.03
C ALA A 343 -32.07 -7.70 -20.85
N THR A 344 -33.34 -7.42 -21.11
CA THR A 344 -34.34 -7.13 -20.10
C THR A 344 -34.68 -8.37 -19.28
N ALA A 345 -35.29 -8.18 -18.10
CA ALA A 345 -35.75 -9.30 -17.28
C ALA A 345 -36.74 -10.22 -18.03
N GLU A 346 -37.57 -9.67 -18.91
CA GLU A 346 -38.52 -10.41 -19.75
C GLU A 346 -37.79 -11.27 -20.79
N GLU A 347 -36.75 -10.74 -21.44
CA GLU A 347 -35.93 -11.48 -22.40
C GLU A 347 -35.12 -12.60 -21.72
N LEU A 348 -34.59 -12.36 -20.52
CA LEU A 348 -33.94 -13.40 -19.72
C LEU A 348 -34.91 -14.51 -19.32
N GLN A 349 -36.18 -14.19 -19.04
CA GLN A 349 -37.19 -15.20 -18.72
C GLN A 349 -37.46 -16.15 -19.90
N ALA A 350 -37.43 -15.64 -21.13
CA ALA A 350 -37.63 -16.43 -22.34
C ALA A 350 -36.50 -17.45 -22.59
N ILE A 351 -35.30 -17.23 -22.02
CA ILE A 351 -34.18 -18.16 -22.11
C ILE A 351 -34.47 -19.41 -21.27
N GLN A 352 -34.54 -20.57 -21.94
CA GLN A 352 -34.77 -21.86 -21.31
C GLN A 352 -33.47 -22.40 -20.71
N VAL A 353 -33.46 -22.73 -19.42
CA VAL A 353 -32.37 -23.45 -18.76
C VAL A 353 -32.95 -24.71 -18.14
N SER A 354 -32.35 -25.85 -18.45
CA SER A 354 -32.82 -27.15 -17.97
C SER A 354 -32.33 -27.42 -16.54
N ALA A 355 -33.08 -28.24 -15.80
CA ALA A 355 -32.68 -28.69 -14.47
C ALA A 355 -31.32 -29.44 -14.48
N ALA A 356 -31.00 -30.12 -15.59
CA ALA A 356 -29.71 -30.80 -15.76
C ALA A 356 -28.53 -29.82 -15.80
N GLU A 357 -28.70 -28.68 -16.48
CA GLU A 357 -27.68 -27.63 -16.55
C GLU A 357 -27.47 -26.95 -15.19
N ILE A 358 -28.56 -26.70 -14.46
CA ILE A 358 -28.51 -26.15 -13.10
C ILE A 358 -27.79 -27.10 -12.15
N GLY A 359 -28.12 -28.39 -12.20
CA GLY A 359 -27.45 -29.42 -11.39
C GLY A 359 -25.96 -29.56 -11.70
N LYS A 360 -25.59 -29.56 -12.98
CA LYS A 360 -24.19 -29.60 -13.40
C LYS A 360 -23.41 -28.39 -12.89
N TYR A 361 -23.96 -27.18 -13.07
CA TYR A 361 -23.32 -25.95 -12.63
C TYR A 361 -23.13 -25.91 -11.11
N TYR A 362 -24.13 -26.37 -10.35
CA TYR A 362 -24.05 -26.45 -8.89
C TYR A 362 -22.91 -27.38 -8.41
N GLU A 363 -22.77 -28.56 -9.02
CA GLU A 363 -21.71 -29.49 -8.61
C GLU A 363 -20.31 -28.97 -8.98
N GLU A 364 -20.16 -28.32 -10.13
CA GLU A 364 -18.88 -27.72 -10.56
C GLU A 364 -18.50 -26.47 -9.73
N ASN A 365 -19.46 -25.79 -9.09
CA ASN A 365 -19.27 -24.53 -8.37
C ASN A 365 -19.71 -24.58 -6.89
N LYS A 366 -19.76 -25.77 -6.30
CA LYS A 366 -20.33 -26.03 -4.97
C LYS A 366 -19.71 -25.20 -3.84
N ALA A 367 -18.43 -24.84 -4.00
CA ALA A 367 -17.68 -23.99 -3.07
C ALA A 367 -18.23 -22.55 -2.98
N LEU A 368 -18.92 -22.05 -4.01
CA LEU A 368 -19.52 -20.71 -4.02
C LEU A 368 -20.82 -20.63 -3.20
N TYR A 369 -21.38 -21.77 -2.80
CA TYR A 369 -22.69 -21.87 -2.15
C TYR A 369 -22.61 -22.40 -0.72
N VAL A 370 -21.48 -22.20 -0.03
CA VAL A 370 -21.29 -22.65 1.36
C VAL A 370 -21.92 -21.65 2.33
N GLN A 371 -22.74 -22.15 3.26
CA GLN A 371 -23.26 -21.39 4.39
C GLN A 371 -22.52 -21.76 5.69
N GLU A 372 -22.38 -20.77 6.59
CA GLU A 372 -21.82 -20.95 7.92
C GLU A 372 -22.86 -21.54 8.90
N GLU A 373 -22.37 -22.13 10.00
CA GLU A 373 -23.23 -22.62 11.07
C GLU A 373 -23.96 -21.45 11.75
N SER A 374 -25.29 -21.52 11.87
CA SER A 374 -26.09 -20.50 12.54
C SER A 374 -27.20 -21.10 13.40
N ALA A 375 -27.55 -20.43 14.50
CA ALA A 375 -28.68 -20.80 15.36
C ALA A 375 -29.75 -19.71 15.31
N ARG A 376 -31.02 -20.11 15.35
CA ARG A 376 -32.15 -19.21 15.57
C ARG A 376 -32.67 -19.44 16.98
N ALA A 377 -32.91 -18.37 17.73
CA ALA A 377 -33.44 -18.49 19.09
C ALA A 377 -34.37 -17.34 19.46
N SER A 378 -35.23 -17.58 20.44
CA SER A 378 -35.98 -16.54 21.16
C SER A 378 -35.56 -16.52 22.62
N HIS A 379 -35.65 -15.37 23.31
CA HIS A 379 -35.32 -15.33 24.75
C HIS A 379 -36.18 -14.39 25.60
N ILE A 380 -36.20 -14.67 26.90
CA ILE A 380 -36.69 -13.77 27.95
C ILE A 380 -35.49 -13.41 28.82
N LEU A 381 -35.17 -12.12 28.90
CA LEU A 381 -34.07 -11.60 29.72
C LEU A 381 -34.63 -10.90 30.96
N LEU A 382 -34.39 -11.44 32.14
CA LEU A 382 -34.55 -10.71 33.39
C LEU A 382 -33.23 -9.99 33.70
N LYS A 383 -33.21 -8.68 33.49
CA LYS A 383 -32.00 -7.86 33.70
C LYS A 383 -31.60 -7.86 35.18
N VAL A 384 -30.33 -8.12 35.43
CA VAL A 384 -29.71 -7.98 36.75
C VAL A 384 -28.45 -7.18 36.56
N ASP A 385 -28.25 -6.14 37.37
CA ASP A 385 -27.03 -5.35 37.34
C ASP A 385 -25.84 -6.24 37.72
N ALA A 386 -24.70 -6.07 37.04
CA ALA A 386 -23.49 -6.81 37.37
C ALA A 386 -23.01 -6.51 38.81
N ALA A 387 -23.36 -5.33 39.35
CA ALA A 387 -23.08 -4.91 40.72
C ALA A 387 -24.18 -5.31 41.74
N ALA A 388 -25.24 -6.01 41.31
CA ALA A 388 -26.30 -6.45 42.21
C ALA A 388 -25.77 -7.44 43.27
N THR A 389 -26.36 -7.38 44.46
CA THR A 389 -26.03 -8.26 45.58
C THR A 389 -26.39 -9.72 45.30
N ASP A 390 -25.76 -10.65 46.01
CA ASP A 390 -26.07 -12.09 45.88
C ASP A 390 -27.56 -12.38 46.17
N GLU A 391 -28.17 -11.64 47.10
CA GLU A 391 -29.60 -11.74 47.39
C GLU A 391 -30.46 -11.31 46.20
N GLU A 392 -30.10 -10.22 45.50
CA GLU A 392 -30.80 -9.77 44.30
C GLU A 392 -30.63 -10.73 43.12
N TRP A 393 -29.45 -11.33 42.96
CA TRP A 393 -29.20 -12.38 41.97
C TRP A 393 -30.05 -13.62 42.24
N GLU A 394 -30.17 -14.04 43.49
CA GLU A 394 -30.96 -15.22 43.89
C GLU A 394 -32.47 -14.94 43.80
N ASN A 395 -32.92 -13.74 44.16
CA ASN A 395 -34.31 -13.33 44.00
C ASN A 395 -34.70 -13.22 42.52
N SER A 396 -33.81 -12.71 41.68
CA SER A 396 -34.01 -12.68 40.22
C SER A 396 -34.03 -14.08 39.62
N LYS A 397 -33.18 -14.98 40.12
CA LYS A 397 -33.18 -16.40 39.72
C LYS A 397 -34.52 -17.07 40.03
N LYS A 398 -35.04 -16.92 41.25
CA LYS A 398 -36.38 -17.42 41.63
C LYS A 398 -37.49 -16.84 40.75
N THR A 399 -37.38 -15.56 40.42
CA THR A 399 -38.37 -14.88 39.55
C THR A 399 -38.38 -15.48 38.15
N ILE A 400 -37.21 -15.67 37.54
CA ILE A 400 -37.14 -16.26 36.19
C ILE A 400 -37.46 -17.77 36.19
N GLU A 401 -37.17 -18.49 37.27
CA GLU A 401 -37.61 -19.88 37.45
C GLU A 401 -39.14 -19.98 37.53
N GLY A 402 -39.79 -19.02 38.20
CA GLY A 402 -41.25 -18.90 38.21
C GLY A 402 -41.83 -18.67 36.81
N ILE A 403 -41.23 -17.74 36.04
CA ILE A 403 -41.61 -17.49 34.64
C ILE A 403 -41.47 -18.77 33.80
N LEU A 404 -40.36 -19.51 33.96
CA LEU A 404 -40.16 -20.78 33.26
C LEU A 404 -41.22 -21.83 33.65
N ALA A 405 -41.60 -21.92 34.92
CA ALA A 405 -42.62 -22.85 35.39
C ALA A 405 -44.01 -22.53 34.79
N GLU A 406 -44.36 -21.25 34.67
CA GLU A 406 -45.62 -20.85 34.03
C GLU A 406 -45.65 -21.15 32.53
N ILE A 407 -44.53 -20.96 31.84
CA ILE A 407 -44.39 -21.34 30.42
C ILE A 407 -44.53 -22.86 30.27
N LYS A 408 -43.87 -23.65 31.14
CA LYS A 408 -44.04 -25.12 31.18
C LYS A 408 -45.46 -25.54 31.55
N GLY A 409 -46.20 -24.71 32.28
CA GLY A 409 -47.61 -24.88 32.62
C GLY A 409 -48.59 -24.51 31.48
N GLY A 410 -48.09 -24.08 30.33
CA GLY A 410 -48.88 -23.83 29.12
C GLY A 410 -49.12 -22.36 28.78
N LYS A 411 -48.55 -21.39 29.51
CA LYS A 411 -48.58 -19.98 29.09
C LYS A 411 -47.69 -19.76 27.85
N SER A 412 -48.08 -18.84 26.97
CA SER A 412 -47.29 -18.52 25.77
C SER A 412 -45.94 -17.91 26.13
N PHE A 413 -44.87 -18.41 25.51
CA PHE A 413 -43.53 -17.85 25.65
C PHE A 413 -43.47 -16.39 25.18
N GLU A 414 -44.14 -16.08 24.07
CA GLU A 414 -44.16 -14.75 23.46
C GLU A 414 -44.87 -13.72 24.36
N GLU A 415 -45.95 -14.12 25.02
CA GLU A 415 -46.67 -13.29 25.99
C GLU A 415 -45.80 -13.03 27.23
N MET A 416 -45.14 -14.07 27.75
CA MET A 416 -44.22 -13.94 28.87
C MET A 416 -43.00 -13.08 28.51
N ALA A 417 -42.49 -13.20 27.28
CA ALA A 417 -41.41 -12.36 26.78
C ALA A 417 -41.81 -10.88 26.70
N LYS A 418 -43.00 -10.58 26.16
CA LYS A 418 -43.54 -9.21 26.11
C LYS A 418 -43.74 -8.60 27.50
N ALA A 419 -44.20 -9.41 28.45
CA ALA A 419 -44.53 -8.95 29.79
C ALA A 419 -43.29 -8.78 30.71
N HIS A 420 -42.28 -9.63 30.57
CA HIS A 420 -41.21 -9.75 31.57
C HIS A 420 -39.78 -9.55 31.04
N SER A 421 -39.57 -9.57 29.71
CA SER A 421 -38.21 -9.45 29.16
C SER A 421 -37.75 -8.00 29.11
N GLY A 422 -36.58 -7.73 29.67
CA GLY A 422 -35.87 -6.45 29.59
C GLY A 422 -35.07 -6.25 28.30
N CYS A 423 -35.07 -7.22 27.39
CA CYS A 423 -34.45 -7.09 26.07
C CYS A 423 -35.39 -6.38 25.07
N PRO A 424 -34.88 -5.51 24.17
CA PRO A 424 -35.70 -4.92 23.11
C PRO A 424 -36.45 -5.92 22.21
N SER A 425 -35.99 -7.19 22.13
CA SER A 425 -36.68 -8.26 21.41
C SER A 425 -38.04 -8.63 22.02
N SER A 426 -38.34 -8.20 23.25
CA SER A 426 -39.63 -8.41 23.93
C SER A 426 -40.80 -7.95 23.08
N ALA A 427 -40.67 -6.83 22.36
CA ALA A 427 -41.69 -6.31 21.43
C ALA A 427 -42.07 -7.32 20.33
N LYS A 428 -41.15 -8.23 19.98
CA LYS A 428 -41.32 -9.31 19.00
C LYS A 428 -41.50 -10.68 19.64
N GLY A 429 -41.96 -10.74 20.90
CA GLY A 429 -42.12 -12.00 21.64
C GLY A 429 -40.80 -12.69 21.97
N GLY A 430 -39.70 -11.94 22.00
CA GLY A 430 -38.36 -12.44 22.32
C GLY A 430 -37.56 -12.97 21.14
N ASP A 431 -38.06 -12.93 19.89
CA ASP A 431 -37.34 -13.45 18.72
C ASP A 431 -36.06 -12.63 18.43
N LEU A 432 -34.91 -13.32 18.40
CA LEU A 432 -33.60 -12.75 18.10
C LEU A 432 -33.20 -12.92 16.63
N GLY A 433 -33.98 -13.68 15.84
CA GLY A 433 -33.58 -14.08 14.50
C GLY A 433 -32.42 -15.09 14.52
N SER A 434 -31.77 -15.26 13.37
CA SER A 434 -30.63 -16.16 13.23
C SER A 434 -29.32 -15.42 13.49
N PHE A 435 -28.39 -16.08 14.17
CA PHE A 435 -27.05 -15.55 14.47
C PHE A 435 -26.00 -16.65 14.31
N VAL A 436 -24.78 -16.23 13.98
CA VAL A 436 -23.59 -17.12 13.89
C VAL A 436 -22.79 -17.05 15.18
N ARG A 437 -21.87 -18.01 15.38
CA ARG A 437 -20.98 -18.01 16.56
C ARG A 437 -20.17 -16.71 16.65
N GLY A 438 -20.01 -16.20 17.87
CA GLY A 438 -19.31 -14.95 18.18
C GLY A 438 -20.20 -13.69 18.16
N GLN A 439 -21.47 -13.79 17.74
CA GLN A 439 -22.41 -12.66 17.77
C GLN A 439 -23.14 -12.51 19.10
N MET A 440 -23.18 -13.56 19.93
CA MET A 440 -23.79 -13.55 21.26
C MET A 440 -22.73 -13.83 22.33
N VAL A 441 -23.00 -13.45 23.57
CA VAL A 441 -22.10 -13.78 24.68
C VAL A 441 -21.97 -15.29 24.85
N LYS A 442 -20.75 -15.77 25.08
CA LYS A 442 -20.41 -17.18 25.07
C LYS A 442 -21.38 -18.11 25.84
N PRO A 443 -21.80 -17.80 27.08
CA PRO A 443 -22.74 -18.66 27.82
C PRO A 443 -24.13 -18.76 27.16
N PHE A 444 -24.55 -17.74 26.42
CA PHE A 444 -25.82 -17.74 25.71
C PHE A 444 -25.74 -18.57 24.43
N GLU A 445 -24.72 -18.34 23.59
CA GLU A 445 -24.57 -19.10 22.34
C GLU A 445 -24.28 -20.58 22.57
N ASP A 446 -23.46 -20.93 23.57
CA ASP A 446 -23.14 -22.33 23.87
C ASP A 446 -24.41 -23.12 24.21
N VAL A 447 -25.41 -22.48 24.82
CA VAL A 447 -26.73 -23.08 25.06
C VAL A 447 -27.59 -23.03 23.80
N ALA A 448 -27.71 -21.88 23.14
CA ALA A 448 -28.60 -21.70 21.99
C ALA A 448 -28.29 -22.63 20.81
N PHE A 449 -27.02 -22.91 20.52
CA PHE A 449 -26.60 -23.83 19.45
C PHE A 449 -26.79 -25.32 19.80
N ASN A 450 -27.08 -25.64 21.06
CA ASN A 450 -27.30 -27.02 21.52
C ASN A 450 -28.78 -27.34 21.80
N LEU A 451 -29.68 -26.35 21.72
CA LEU A 451 -31.13 -26.56 21.92
C LEU A 451 -31.79 -27.10 20.66
N ALA A 452 -32.68 -28.09 20.83
CA ALA A 452 -33.57 -28.52 19.77
C ALA A 452 -34.63 -27.46 19.46
N ASN A 453 -35.25 -27.54 18.28
CA ASN A 453 -36.32 -26.63 17.88
C ASN A 453 -37.53 -26.76 18.84
N GLY A 454 -37.95 -25.65 19.43
CA GLY A 454 -38.98 -25.56 20.45
C GLY A 454 -38.51 -25.84 21.88
N GLU A 455 -37.27 -26.29 22.08
CA GLU A 455 -36.74 -26.62 23.41
C GLU A 455 -36.45 -25.35 24.22
N LEU A 456 -36.79 -25.38 25.51
CA LEU A 456 -36.51 -24.31 26.46
C LEU A 456 -35.29 -24.66 27.31
N SER A 457 -34.36 -23.71 27.44
CA SER A 457 -33.23 -23.82 28.34
C SER A 457 -33.66 -23.74 29.81
N ALA A 458 -32.79 -24.23 30.69
CA ALA A 458 -32.76 -23.74 32.07
C ALA A 458 -32.39 -22.24 32.10
N PRO A 459 -32.65 -21.51 33.21
CA PRO A 459 -32.17 -20.15 33.35
C PRO A 459 -30.65 -20.07 33.15
N VAL A 460 -30.21 -19.31 32.15
CA VAL A 460 -28.80 -19.12 31.79
C VAL A 460 -28.34 -17.78 32.35
N ARG A 461 -27.29 -17.79 33.17
CA ARG A 461 -26.68 -16.56 33.69
C ARG A 461 -25.75 -15.96 32.64
N THR A 462 -25.89 -14.67 32.38
CA THR A 462 -24.89 -13.89 31.65
C THR A 462 -24.63 -12.58 32.37
N VAL A 463 -23.70 -11.78 31.84
CA VAL A 463 -23.40 -10.42 32.35
C VAL A 463 -24.61 -9.47 32.29
N PHE A 464 -25.66 -9.82 31.55
CA PHE A 464 -26.87 -9.00 31.42
C PHE A 464 -28.01 -9.43 32.36
N GLY A 465 -27.81 -10.49 33.14
CA GLY A 465 -28.85 -11.09 34.00
C GLY A 465 -29.17 -12.53 33.61
N TRP A 466 -30.41 -12.94 33.88
CA TRP A 466 -30.85 -14.31 33.61
C TRP A 466 -31.67 -14.43 32.32
N HIS A 467 -31.43 -15.51 31.58
CA HIS A 467 -32.07 -15.77 30.28
C HIS A 467 -32.83 -17.09 30.31
N ILE A 468 -34.06 -17.11 29.79
CA ILE A 468 -34.68 -18.34 29.28
C ILE A 468 -34.57 -18.28 27.77
N ILE A 469 -33.93 -19.28 27.17
CA ILE A 469 -33.70 -19.37 25.73
C ILE A 469 -34.61 -20.45 25.17
N ARG A 470 -35.30 -20.16 24.07
CA ARG A 470 -35.99 -21.15 23.26
C ARG A 470 -35.22 -21.36 21.96
N GLY A 471 -34.82 -22.59 21.68
CA GLY A 471 -34.22 -22.95 20.40
C GLY A 471 -35.25 -22.89 19.29
N ASN A 472 -34.93 -22.27 18.16
CA ASN A 472 -35.81 -22.19 16.98
C ASN A 472 -35.17 -22.86 15.75
N GLY A 473 -34.10 -23.65 15.96
CA GLY A 473 -33.40 -24.43 14.93
C GLY A 473 -31.93 -24.04 14.76
N VAL A 474 -31.12 -25.00 14.32
CA VAL A 474 -29.71 -24.82 13.96
C VAL A 474 -29.51 -25.22 12.50
N THR A 475 -28.83 -24.35 11.75
CA THR A 475 -28.43 -24.59 10.37
C THR A 475 -26.95 -24.98 10.36
N PRO A 476 -26.57 -26.19 9.93
CA PRO A 476 -25.18 -26.63 9.94
C PRO A 476 -24.36 -25.94 8.84
N LYS A 477 -23.05 -25.86 9.06
CA LYS A 477 -22.09 -25.43 8.04
C LYS A 477 -22.07 -26.43 6.87
N GLY A 478 -22.16 -25.95 5.64
CA GLY A 478 -22.15 -26.81 4.45
C GLY A 478 -22.69 -26.12 3.19
N PRO A 479 -22.70 -26.81 2.04
CA PRO A 479 -23.28 -26.25 0.82
C PRO A 479 -24.80 -26.14 0.97
N LYS A 480 -25.36 -24.99 0.57
CA LYS A 480 -26.81 -24.79 0.49
C LYS A 480 -27.43 -25.83 -0.44
N PRO A 481 -28.58 -26.41 -0.12
CA PRO A 481 -29.27 -27.34 -1.02
C PRO A 481 -29.49 -26.73 -2.40
N LEU A 482 -29.34 -27.53 -3.47
CA LEU A 482 -29.56 -27.07 -4.85
C LEU A 482 -30.91 -26.36 -5.01
N ALA A 483 -31.96 -26.85 -4.34
CA ALA A 483 -33.28 -26.25 -4.39
C ALA A 483 -33.30 -24.77 -3.93
N GLU A 484 -32.46 -24.38 -2.96
CA GLU A 484 -32.42 -23.01 -2.44
C GLU A 484 -31.65 -22.04 -3.36
N VAL A 485 -30.74 -22.57 -4.18
CA VAL A 485 -29.90 -21.78 -5.09
C VAL A 485 -30.27 -21.97 -6.56
N SER A 486 -31.23 -22.84 -6.86
CA SER A 486 -31.63 -23.21 -8.22
C SER A 486 -32.07 -22.00 -9.04
N ASP A 487 -32.87 -21.10 -8.46
CA ASP A 487 -33.35 -19.90 -9.14
C ASP A 487 -32.22 -18.90 -9.40
N MET A 488 -31.30 -18.76 -8.45
CA MET A 488 -30.10 -17.93 -8.59
C MET A 488 -29.20 -18.48 -9.69
N ILE A 489 -28.92 -19.80 -9.69
CA ILE A 489 -28.12 -20.48 -10.70
C ILE A 489 -28.79 -20.39 -12.08
N SER A 490 -30.10 -20.59 -12.14
CA SER A 490 -30.88 -20.41 -13.36
C SER A 490 -30.73 -19.00 -13.91
N LEU A 491 -30.83 -17.97 -13.07
CA LEU A 491 -30.61 -16.59 -13.47
C LEU A 491 -29.19 -16.36 -13.99
N THR A 492 -28.16 -16.83 -13.28
CA THR A 492 -26.75 -16.75 -13.71
C THR A 492 -26.53 -17.42 -15.06
N LEU A 493 -27.11 -18.60 -15.28
CA LEU A 493 -26.99 -19.32 -16.56
C LEU A 493 -27.74 -18.61 -17.69
N LYS A 494 -28.90 -18.00 -17.41
CA LYS A 494 -29.66 -17.17 -18.35
C LYS A 494 -28.89 -15.91 -18.74
N GLU A 495 -28.30 -15.21 -17.77
CA GLU A 495 -27.45 -14.03 -18.00
C GLU A 495 -26.22 -14.39 -18.84
N ARG A 496 -25.54 -15.49 -18.51
CA ARG A 496 -24.39 -15.97 -19.30
C ARG A 496 -24.77 -16.28 -20.74
N ARG A 497 -25.85 -17.05 -20.95
CA ARG A 497 -26.34 -17.38 -22.29
C ARG A 497 -26.79 -16.13 -23.06
N SER A 498 -27.45 -15.20 -22.38
CA SER A 498 -27.83 -13.92 -22.97
C SER A 498 -26.62 -13.13 -23.43
N LYS A 499 -25.58 -13.05 -22.59
CA LYS A 499 -24.32 -12.37 -22.93
C LYS A 499 -23.66 -13.01 -24.16
N GLU A 500 -23.64 -14.34 -24.24
CA GLU A 500 -23.13 -15.07 -25.40
C GLU A 500 -23.92 -14.73 -26.69
N ILE A 501 -25.26 -14.71 -26.63
CA ILE A 501 -26.15 -14.37 -27.75
C ILE A 501 -25.93 -12.92 -28.21
N LEU A 502 -25.96 -11.97 -27.28
CA LEU A 502 -25.84 -10.54 -27.59
C LEU A 502 -24.44 -10.20 -28.10
N SER A 503 -23.38 -10.80 -27.54
CA SER A 503 -22.01 -10.65 -28.05
C SER A 503 -21.86 -11.20 -29.47
N ALA A 504 -22.43 -12.36 -29.77
CA ALA A 504 -22.42 -12.93 -31.12
C ALA A 504 -23.18 -12.06 -32.13
N ALA A 505 -24.32 -11.50 -31.71
CA ALA A 505 -25.09 -10.56 -32.51
C ALA A 505 -24.34 -9.26 -32.76
N ALA A 506 -23.66 -8.72 -31.75
CA ALA A 506 -22.81 -7.53 -31.87
C ALA A 506 -21.65 -7.77 -32.85
N LYS A 507 -20.97 -8.91 -32.78
CA LYS A 507 -19.90 -9.28 -33.72
C LYS A 507 -20.40 -9.38 -35.16
N THR A 508 -21.59 -9.95 -35.33
CA THR A 508 -22.24 -10.04 -36.65
C THR A 508 -22.62 -8.65 -37.17
N LEU A 509 -23.21 -7.81 -36.31
CA LEU A 509 -23.58 -6.43 -36.64
C LEU A 509 -22.36 -5.59 -37.02
N ARG A 510 -21.24 -5.75 -36.32
CA ARG A 510 -19.94 -5.14 -36.66
C ARG A 510 -19.49 -5.56 -38.05
N GLY A 511 -19.51 -6.86 -38.38
CA GLY A 511 -19.14 -7.34 -39.71
C GLY A 511 -20.04 -6.79 -40.84
N MET A 512 -21.29 -6.48 -40.54
CA MET A 512 -22.21 -5.83 -41.48
C MET A 512 -21.95 -4.33 -41.65
N ALA A 513 -21.28 -3.68 -40.68
CA ALA A 513 -21.07 -2.24 -40.62
C ALA A 513 -19.93 -1.73 -41.53
N ASP A 514 -19.07 -2.62 -42.02
CA ASP A 514 -17.92 -2.25 -42.86
C ASP A 514 -18.34 -1.58 -44.18
N ASN A 515 -17.63 -0.51 -44.55
CA ASN A 515 -17.77 0.24 -45.82
C ASN A 515 -19.18 0.79 -46.12
N ARG A 516 -19.91 1.24 -45.09
CA ARG A 516 -21.22 1.90 -45.24
C ARG A 516 -21.14 3.41 -45.03
N ASP A 517 -22.05 4.14 -45.68
CA ASP A 517 -22.34 5.52 -45.30
C ASP A 517 -23.14 5.60 -43.98
N LYS A 518 -23.19 6.79 -43.37
CA LYS A 518 -23.87 7.04 -42.08
C LYS A 518 -25.33 6.58 -42.06
N ALA A 519 -26.10 6.84 -43.12
CA ALA A 519 -27.52 6.48 -43.17
C ALA A 519 -27.69 4.97 -43.29
N SER A 520 -26.89 4.33 -44.15
CA SER A 520 -26.85 2.87 -44.30
C SER A 520 -26.38 2.15 -43.04
N PHE A 521 -25.46 2.75 -42.26
CA PHE A 521 -25.01 2.24 -40.96
C PHE A 521 -26.13 2.29 -39.91
N LEU A 522 -26.78 3.44 -39.74
CA LEU A 522 -27.87 3.60 -38.76
C LEU A 522 -29.11 2.72 -39.10
N ALA A 523 -29.26 2.31 -40.35
CA ALA A 523 -30.32 1.39 -40.79
C ALA A 523 -30.06 -0.09 -40.46
N LEU A 524 -28.85 -0.46 -40.03
CA LEU A 524 -28.52 -1.86 -39.74
C LEU A 524 -29.36 -2.45 -38.60
N ARG A 525 -29.62 -3.76 -38.70
CA ARG A 525 -30.36 -4.54 -37.70
C ARG A 525 -29.59 -5.82 -37.41
N ALA A 526 -29.65 -6.26 -36.17
CA ALA A 526 -29.05 -7.52 -35.76
C ALA A 526 -29.92 -8.71 -36.21
N PRO A 527 -29.32 -9.88 -36.49
CA PRO A 527 -30.08 -11.10 -36.78
C PRO A 527 -30.89 -11.55 -35.56
N GLY A 528 -31.98 -12.30 -35.81
CA GLY A 528 -32.73 -12.98 -34.74
C GLY A 528 -33.64 -12.09 -33.89
N ASN A 529 -34.19 -11.00 -34.45
CA ASN A 529 -35.06 -10.03 -33.76
C ASN A 529 -34.42 -9.30 -32.56
N ILE A 530 -33.08 -9.29 -32.48
CA ILE A 530 -32.36 -8.57 -31.43
C ILE A 530 -32.51 -7.06 -31.67
N LYS A 531 -32.92 -6.34 -30.63
CA LYS A 531 -33.11 -4.89 -30.68
C LYS A 531 -31.77 -4.18 -30.89
N VAL A 532 -31.74 -3.26 -31.87
CA VAL A 532 -30.62 -2.35 -32.10
C VAL A 532 -31.12 -0.93 -31.95
N ILE A 533 -30.44 -0.15 -31.12
CA ILE A 533 -30.66 1.28 -30.95
C ILE A 533 -29.64 2.00 -31.82
N SER A 534 -30.12 2.75 -32.81
CA SER A 534 -29.29 3.57 -33.68
C SER A 534 -29.31 5.01 -33.18
N MET A 535 -28.14 5.61 -32.99
CA MET A 535 -28.00 6.97 -32.49
C MET A 535 -27.09 7.76 -33.42
N ASP A 536 -27.63 8.83 -34.01
CA ASP A 536 -26.83 9.87 -34.64
C ASP A 536 -26.36 10.82 -33.53
N LEU A 537 -25.05 10.86 -33.29
CA LEU A 537 -24.47 11.68 -32.23
C LEU A 537 -24.03 13.06 -32.74
N GLY A 538 -24.30 13.39 -34.02
CA GLY A 538 -23.81 14.58 -34.70
C GLY A 538 -24.33 15.95 -34.21
N ASN A 539 -23.43 16.94 -34.28
CA ASN A 539 -23.55 18.42 -34.26
C ASN A 539 -24.67 19.07 -33.43
N VAL A 540 -24.93 18.57 -32.22
CA VAL A 540 -25.54 19.40 -31.18
C VAL A 540 -24.40 20.20 -30.55
N ALA A 541 -24.57 21.51 -30.39
CA ALA A 541 -23.57 22.42 -29.83
C ALA A 541 -23.03 22.05 -28.42
N ASP A 542 -23.51 20.94 -27.85
CA ASP A 542 -23.15 20.37 -26.55
C ASP A 542 -22.46 18.99 -26.64
N ASN A 543 -22.17 18.46 -27.85
CA ASN A 543 -21.75 17.05 -28.06
C ASN A 543 -20.56 16.88 -29.01
N TYR A 544 -19.42 17.46 -28.67
CA TYR A 544 -18.18 17.12 -29.37
C TYR A 544 -17.30 16.20 -28.52
N ILE A 545 -16.75 15.17 -29.18
CA ILE A 545 -15.67 14.35 -28.66
C ILE A 545 -14.36 15.10 -28.90
N VAL A 546 -13.80 15.58 -27.79
CA VAL A 546 -12.46 16.15 -27.66
C VAL A 546 -11.43 15.01 -27.73
N ASP A 547 -10.26 15.27 -28.30
CA ASP A 547 -9.13 14.33 -28.36
C ASP A 547 -8.72 13.73 -26.99
N SER A 548 -7.63 12.94 -26.97
CA SER A 548 -7.10 12.13 -25.86
C SER A 548 -6.92 12.82 -24.48
N ALA A 549 -7.25 14.11 -24.34
CA ALA A 549 -7.32 14.86 -23.10
C ALA A 549 -8.73 15.07 -22.49
N GLY A 550 -9.81 14.51 -23.06
CA GLY A 550 -11.07 14.33 -22.32
C GLY A 550 -12.33 14.76 -23.05
N ILE A 551 -13.18 13.77 -23.34
CA ILE A 551 -14.49 13.85 -23.98
C ILE A 551 -15.58 14.18 -22.94
N SER A 552 -16.61 14.94 -23.35
CA SER A 552 -17.93 14.99 -22.70
C SER A 552 -18.93 14.34 -23.65
N LEU A 553 -19.48 13.19 -23.30
CA LEU A 553 -20.58 12.56 -24.04
C LEU A 553 -21.93 13.05 -23.47
N ALA A 554 -22.85 13.62 -24.26
CA ALA A 554 -24.28 13.49 -23.93
C ALA A 554 -24.77 12.08 -24.28
N VAL A 555 -24.17 11.11 -23.61
CA VAL A 555 -24.68 9.74 -23.45
C VAL A 555 -25.52 9.68 -22.17
N GLY A 556 -26.23 10.76 -21.85
CA GLY A 556 -27.19 10.87 -20.74
C GLY A 556 -28.42 9.94 -20.83
N LYS A 557 -28.34 8.87 -21.64
CA LYS A 557 -29.27 7.73 -21.66
C LYS A 557 -28.59 6.35 -21.67
N VAL A 558 -27.26 6.25 -21.66
CA VAL A 558 -26.55 4.98 -21.40
C VAL A 558 -25.80 5.15 -20.10
N ALA A 559 -26.48 4.84 -19.00
CA ALA A 559 -25.97 5.02 -17.64
C ALA A 559 -24.71 4.16 -17.39
N ASN A 560 -23.71 4.73 -16.71
CA ASN A 560 -23.03 4.04 -15.61
C ASN A 560 -22.49 5.04 -14.56
N ASP A 561 -22.46 4.60 -13.30
CA ASP A 561 -21.92 5.32 -12.14
C ASP A 561 -20.47 4.84 -11.80
N LYS A 562 -19.75 4.27 -12.78
CA LYS A 562 -18.41 3.68 -12.57
C LYS A 562 -17.49 3.86 -13.80
N GLY A 563 -16.79 4.99 -13.84
CA GLY A 563 -15.42 5.17 -14.38
C GLY A 563 -15.14 4.82 -15.86
N ASN A 564 -14.72 5.85 -16.62
CA ASN A 564 -13.93 5.81 -17.87
C ASN A 564 -14.55 5.20 -19.15
N LEU A 565 -15.88 5.22 -19.30
CA LEU A 565 -16.53 4.94 -20.59
C LEU A 565 -15.97 5.82 -21.74
N GLU A 566 -15.69 7.08 -21.42
CA GLU A 566 -15.15 8.08 -22.34
C GLU A 566 -13.74 7.72 -22.82
N THR A 567 -12.89 7.15 -21.95
CA THR A 567 -11.55 6.70 -22.29
C THR A 567 -11.58 5.51 -23.23
N VAL A 568 -12.42 4.51 -22.95
CA VAL A 568 -12.55 3.31 -23.78
C VAL A 568 -13.03 3.65 -25.19
N VAL A 569 -14.00 4.58 -25.31
CA VAL A 569 -14.48 5.04 -26.62
C VAL A 569 -13.41 5.89 -27.33
N ALA A 570 -12.73 6.80 -26.61
CA ALA A 570 -11.66 7.63 -27.17
C ALA A 570 -10.51 6.79 -27.74
N GLU A 571 -10.02 5.81 -26.98
CA GLU A 571 -8.99 4.87 -27.41
C GLU A 571 -9.45 4.03 -28.60
N ALA A 572 -10.71 3.56 -28.56
CA ALA A 572 -11.26 2.73 -29.62
C ALA A 572 -11.43 3.48 -30.95
N ILE A 573 -11.64 4.81 -30.93
CA ILE A 573 -11.75 5.64 -32.15
C ILE A 573 -10.42 6.28 -32.56
N ASP A 574 -9.42 6.34 -31.68
CA ASP A 574 -8.15 6.99 -32.00
C ASP A 574 -7.45 6.24 -33.14
N GLY A 575 -6.89 6.99 -34.09
CA GLY A 575 -6.32 6.41 -35.31
C GLY A 575 -7.32 5.88 -36.38
N LEU A 576 -8.63 5.80 -36.11
CA LEU A 576 -9.62 5.41 -37.13
C LEU A 576 -9.90 6.54 -38.14
N ALA A 577 -9.84 6.24 -39.43
CA ALA A 577 -10.22 7.20 -40.47
C ALA A 577 -11.74 7.46 -40.49
N ALA A 578 -12.15 8.63 -41.01
CA ALA A 578 -13.56 8.90 -41.27
C ALA A 578 -14.18 7.84 -42.21
N GLY A 579 -15.42 7.44 -41.93
CA GLY A 579 -16.13 6.34 -42.56
C GLY A 579 -15.77 4.94 -42.03
N LYS A 580 -14.89 4.83 -41.02
CA LYS A 580 -14.53 3.55 -40.38
C LYS A 580 -15.28 3.35 -39.06
N VAL A 581 -15.39 2.08 -38.68
CA VAL A 581 -16.11 1.65 -37.47
C VAL A 581 -15.16 0.99 -36.47
N THR A 582 -15.48 1.08 -35.18
CA THR A 582 -14.75 0.40 -34.11
C THR A 582 -15.01 -1.11 -34.14
N ASP A 583 -14.17 -1.85 -33.42
CA ASP A 583 -14.57 -3.18 -32.96
C ASP A 583 -15.72 -3.08 -31.94
N VAL A 584 -16.31 -4.23 -31.60
CA VAL A 584 -17.40 -4.31 -30.62
C VAL A 584 -16.87 -3.89 -29.25
N ILE A 585 -17.45 -2.83 -28.68
CA ILE A 585 -17.15 -2.35 -27.34
C ILE A 585 -18.19 -2.92 -26.37
N GLU A 586 -17.73 -3.62 -25.34
CA GLU A 586 -18.58 -4.12 -24.25
C GLU A 586 -18.77 -3.02 -23.19
N LEU A 587 -20.02 -2.67 -22.93
CA LEU A 587 -20.45 -1.68 -21.94
C LEU A 587 -21.32 -2.39 -20.87
N GLU A 588 -21.46 -1.80 -19.69
CA GLU A 588 -22.36 -2.32 -18.65
C GLU A 588 -23.82 -2.42 -19.15
N GLY A 589 -24.23 -1.46 -20.00
CA GLY A 589 -25.55 -1.42 -20.62
C GLY A 589 -25.71 -2.28 -21.89
N GLY A 590 -24.69 -3.03 -22.34
CA GLY A 590 -24.75 -3.87 -23.54
C GLY A 590 -23.53 -3.78 -24.44
N TYR A 591 -23.71 -3.81 -25.76
CA TYR A 591 -22.62 -3.78 -26.74
C TYR A 591 -22.79 -2.61 -27.71
N ALA A 592 -21.71 -1.90 -28.03
CA ALA A 592 -21.74 -0.74 -28.93
C ALA A 592 -20.71 -0.84 -30.05
N ILE A 593 -21.05 -0.26 -31.20
CA ILE A 593 -20.17 -0.09 -32.36
C ILE A 593 -20.28 1.38 -32.78
N PHE A 594 -19.15 2.07 -32.88
CA PHE A 594 -19.11 3.47 -33.26
C PHE A 594 -18.57 3.62 -34.68
N MET A 595 -19.13 4.56 -35.43
CA MET A 595 -18.61 5.02 -36.72
C MET A 595 -18.04 6.43 -36.54
N VAL A 596 -16.80 6.64 -36.99
CA VAL A 596 -16.24 7.99 -37.16
C VAL A 596 -16.83 8.57 -38.44
N VAL A 597 -17.75 9.52 -38.33
CA VAL A 597 -18.43 10.13 -39.48
C VAL A 597 -17.55 11.20 -40.13
N SER A 598 -17.02 12.12 -39.33
CA SER A 598 -16.15 13.20 -39.78
C SER A 598 -15.17 13.62 -38.68
N ARG A 599 -14.06 14.25 -39.07
CA ARG A 599 -13.03 14.79 -38.16
C ARG A 599 -12.75 16.24 -38.51
N GLN A 600 -12.67 17.09 -37.49
CA GLN A 600 -12.37 18.50 -37.66
C GLN A 600 -11.31 18.95 -36.66
N ASP A 601 -10.22 19.54 -37.15
CA ASP A 601 -9.25 20.22 -36.29
C ASP A 601 -9.89 21.49 -35.72
N THR A 602 -9.74 21.73 -34.42
CA THR A 602 -10.30 22.91 -33.75
C THR A 602 -9.19 23.90 -33.39
N PRO A 603 -9.29 25.16 -33.84
CA PRO A 603 -8.32 26.18 -33.49
C PRO A 603 -8.62 26.89 -32.15
N GLU A 604 -9.84 26.80 -31.60
CA GLU A 604 -10.26 27.58 -30.43
C GLU A 604 -11.11 26.74 -29.46
N THR A 605 -10.63 26.59 -28.22
CA THR A 605 -11.40 25.96 -27.14
C THR A 605 -12.31 27.00 -26.49
N THR A 606 -13.58 26.69 -26.27
CA THR A 606 -14.53 27.59 -25.59
C THR A 606 -15.05 26.96 -24.30
N LEU A 607 -15.49 27.77 -23.33
CA LEU A 607 -16.07 27.25 -22.08
C LEU A 607 -17.24 26.29 -22.34
N ASN A 608 -18.09 26.57 -23.32
CA ASN A 608 -19.20 25.66 -23.67
C ASN A 608 -18.69 24.28 -24.10
N LEU A 609 -17.55 24.21 -24.80
CA LEU A 609 -16.95 22.96 -25.26
C LEU A 609 -16.43 22.09 -24.10
N VAL A 610 -15.93 22.70 -23.02
CA VAL A 610 -15.32 21.99 -21.87
C VAL A 610 -16.11 22.16 -20.57
N ARG A 611 -17.36 22.61 -20.66
CA ARG A 611 -18.16 23.09 -19.52
C ARG A 611 -18.30 22.08 -18.40
N THR A 612 -18.57 20.81 -18.75
CA THR A 612 -18.71 19.71 -17.79
C THR A 612 -17.40 19.43 -17.06
N ARG A 613 -16.26 19.40 -17.78
CA ARG A 613 -14.92 19.22 -17.18
C ARG A 613 -14.57 20.33 -16.21
N VAL A 614 -14.86 21.57 -16.61
CA VAL A 614 -14.65 22.75 -15.78
C VAL A 614 -15.55 22.70 -14.55
N ALA A 615 -16.82 22.30 -14.69
CA ALA A 615 -17.74 22.14 -13.57
C ALA A 615 -17.27 21.07 -12.58
N ASP A 616 -16.83 19.91 -13.06
CA ASP A 616 -16.39 18.80 -12.22
C ASP A 616 -15.10 19.12 -11.45
N ALA A 617 -14.13 19.75 -12.12
CA ALA A 617 -12.88 20.16 -11.49
C ALA A 617 -13.08 21.32 -10.49
N CYS A 618 -13.93 22.29 -10.84
CA CYS A 618 -14.24 23.43 -9.98
C CYS A 618 -15.04 23.01 -8.72
N ARG A 619 -15.89 21.99 -8.81
CA ARG A 619 -16.87 21.61 -7.76
C ARG A 619 -16.26 21.40 -6.38
N SER A 620 -15.08 20.77 -6.28
CA SER A 620 -14.44 20.54 -4.98
C SER A 620 -13.91 21.83 -4.35
N SER A 621 -13.34 22.72 -5.17
CA SER A 621 -12.87 24.04 -4.73
C SER A 621 -14.05 24.94 -4.35
N TYR A 622 -15.07 24.97 -5.21
CA TYR A 622 -16.30 25.72 -4.99
C TYR A 622 -17.06 25.25 -3.76
N ALA A 623 -17.17 23.95 -3.52
CA ALA A 623 -17.87 23.40 -2.36
C ALA A 623 -17.33 23.97 -1.04
N LYS A 624 -16.00 24.05 -0.88
CA LYS A 624 -15.39 24.62 0.33
C LYS A 624 -15.79 26.08 0.54
N THR A 625 -15.71 26.90 -0.51
CA THR A 625 -16.11 28.32 -0.45
C THR A 625 -17.60 28.47 -0.20
N HIS A 626 -18.43 27.74 -0.94
CA HIS A 626 -19.89 27.76 -0.82
C HIS A 626 -20.35 27.38 0.60
N TYR A 627 -19.84 26.29 1.17
CA TYR A 627 -20.24 25.86 2.51
C TYR A 627 -19.68 26.74 3.62
N ARG A 628 -18.59 27.46 3.38
CA ARG A 628 -18.14 28.55 4.26
C ARG A 628 -19.18 29.68 4.27
N GLU A 629 -19.63 30.13 3.10
CA GLU A 629 -20.67 31.17 2.99
C GLU A 629 -21.99 30.73 3.65
N VAL A 630 -22.35 29.44 3.53
CA VAL A 630 -23.50 28.87 4.25
C VAL A 630 -23.32 28.99 5.77
N ALA A 631 -22.16 28.61 6.30
CA ALA A 631 -21.86 28.75 7.73
C ALA A 631 -21.86 30.23 8.18
N GLU A 632 -21.28 31.13 7.38
CA GLU A 632 -21.26 32.57 7.66
C GLU A 632 -22.66 33.19 7.61
N LYS A 633 -23.52 32.72 6.70
CA LYS A 633 -24.93 33.13 6.66
C LYS A 633 -25.70 32.65 7.89
N ILE A 634 -25.52 31.39 8.30
CA ILE A 634 -26.11 30.85 9.53
C ILE A 634 -25.67 31.72 10.73
N LEU A 635 -24.38 32.04 10.83
CA LEU A 635 -23.85 32.92 11.87
C LEU A 635 -24.48 34.33 11.83
N SER A 636 -24.64 34.91 10.64
CA SER A 636 -25.25 36.23 10.44
C SER A 636 -26.72 36.25 10.89
N ASP A 637 -27.50 35.26 10.50
CA ASP A 637 -28.92 35.17 10.85
C ASP A 637 -29.12 34.84 12.33
N LEU A 638 -28.25 34.02 12.90
CA LEU A 638 -28.16 33.81 14.35
C LEU A 638 -27.87 35.13 15.08
N LYS A 639 -26.87 35.91 14.66
CA LYS A 639 -26.53 37.22 15.26
C LYS A 639 -27.73 38.18 15.21
N LYS A 640 -28.50 38.21 14.11
CA LYS A 640 -29.73 39.03 13.99
C LYS A 640 -30.83 38.57 14.95
N LYS A 641 -31.06 37.25 15.04
CA LYS A 641 -32.06 36.66 15.94
C LYS A 641 -31.74 36.96 17.40
N VAL A 642 -30.47 36.82 17.78
CA VAL A 642 -29.96 37.14 19.12
C VAL A 642 -30.11 38.63 19.43
N ALA A 643 -29.82 39.51 18.47
CA ALA A 643 -30.00 40.96 18.65
C ALA A 643 -31.47 41.35 18.88
N ALA A 644 -32.42 40.62 18.29
CA ALA A 644 -33.86 40.86 18.46
C ALA A 644 -34.42 40.30 19.79
N SER A 645 -33.78 39.30 20.38
CA SER A 645 -34.16 38.71 21.67
C SER A 645 -32.92 38.30 22.47
N PRO A 646 -32.28 39.25 23.18
CA PRO A 646 -31.04 39.00 23.90
C PRO A 646 -31.15 37.96 25.01
N ASP A 647 -32.33 37.75 25.58
CA ASP A 647 -32.57 36.79 26.66
C ASP A 647 -32.73 35.34 26.16
N GLY A 648 -32.83 35.13 24.83
CA GLY A 648 -33.13 33.83 24.19
C GLY A 648 -31.98 33.21 23.39
N VAL A 649 -30.72 33.54 23.70
CA VAL A 649 -29.55 33.14 22.87
C VAL A 649 -29.41 31.63 22.73
N GLU A 650 -29.56 30.86 23.83
CA GLU A 650 -29.44 29.39 23.78
C GLU A 650 -30.53 28.78 22.90
N ASP A 651 -31.77 29.23 23.06
CA ASP A 651 -32.92 28.71 22.31
C ASP A 651 -32.80 29.02 20.83
N ALA A 652 -32.37 30.24 20.50
CA ALA A 652 -32.04 30.62 19.13
C ALA A 652 -30.93 29.74 18.56
N PHE A 653 -29.84 29.52 19.29
CA PHE A 653 -28.75 28.65 18.83
C PHE A 653 -29.24 27.22 18.60
N ALA A 654 -30.02 26.67 19.54
CA ALA A 654 -30.57 25.33 19.44
C ALA A 654 -31.53 25.18 18.24
N GLU A 655 -32.33 26.20 17.94
CA GLU A 655 -33.18 26.28 16.75
C GLU A 655 -32.33 26.19 15.47
N PHE A 656 -31.31 27.04 15.33
CA PHE A 656 -30.42 27.03 14.17
C PHE A 656 -29.63 25.72 14.03
N ALA A 657 -29.19 25.14 15.14
CA ALA A 657 -28.50 23.86 15.13
C ALA A 657 -29.39 22.70 14.66
N ARG A 658 -30.67 22.64 15.05
CA ARG A 658 -31.62 21.62 14.55
C ARG A 658 -31.85 21.75 13.04
N ASN A 659 -31.86 22.98 12.55
CA ASN A 659 -32.28 23.27 11.17
C ASN A 659 -31.11 23.32 10.18
N GLY A 660 -29.88 23.58 10.65
CA GLY A 660 -28.75 23.91 9.79
C GLY A 660 -27.44 23.21 10.09
N SER A 661 -27.40 22.26 11.03
CA SER A 661 -26.19 21.50 11.33
C SER A 661 -26.19 20.10 10.70
N ASP A 662 -25.06 19.72 10.11
CA ASP A 662 -24.72 18.39 9.59
C ASP A 662 -24.15 17.44 10.68
N GLY A 663 -24.12 17.88 11.95
CA GLY A 663 -23.64 17.09 13.08
C GLY A 663 -24.69 16.12 13.63
N LYS A 664 -24.26 14.98 14.15
CA LYS A 664 -25.01 13.97 14.92
C LYS A 664 -25.79 14.59 16.08
N THR A 665 -25.30 15.68 16.67
CA THR A 665 -25.98 16.37 17.77
C THR A 665 -27.05 17.37 17.32
N ALA A 666 -27.23 17.59 16.01
CA ALA A 666 -28.23 18.51 15.45
C ALA A 666 -29.66 18.28 16.00
N PRO A 667 -30.20 17.04 16.08
CA PRO A 667 -31.55 16.81 16.63
C PRO A 667 -31.73 17.30 18.07
N GLN A 668 -30.64 17.39 18.83
CA GLN A 668 -30.62 17.86 20.22
C GLN A 668 -30.33 19.38 20.32
N GLY A 669 -30.47 20.10 19.20
CA GLY A 669 -30.09 21.50 19.09
C GLY A 669 -28.58 21.70 19.19
N GLY A 670 -27.82 20.76 18.63
CA GLY A 670 -26.37 20.79 18.63
C GLY A 670 -25.74 20.54 19.99
N LEU A 671 -26.52 20.16 21.02
CA LEU A 671 -26.02 19.99 22.38
C LEU A 671 -24.92 18.93 22.42
N LEU A 672 -23.72 19.36 22.78
CA LEU A 672 -22.58 18.50 22.99
C LEU A 672 -22.64 17.96 24.43
N PRO A 673 -22.20 16.70 24.63
CA PRO A 673 -21.80 16.22 25.94
C PRO A 673 -20.80 17.16 26.62
N ARG A 674 -20.65 17.06 27.94
CA ARG A 674 -19.67 17.87 28.67
C ARG A 674 -18.26 17.61 28.14
N VAL A 675 -17.57 18.67 27.76
CA VAL A 675 -16.25 18.64 27.12
C VAL A 675 -15.22 19.21 28.08
N PHE A 676 -14.17 18.44 28.38
CA PHE A 676 -13.07 18.85 29.26
C PHE A 676 -11.91 19.43 28.47
N LYS A 677 -11.19 20.42 28.98
CA LYS A 677 -10.00 20.97 28.31
C LYS A 677 -8.90 19.90 28.27
N GLY A 678 -8.21 19.78 27.14
CA GLY A 678 -7.26 18.69 26.89
C GLY A 678 -7.94 17.34 26.61
N ARG A 679 -7.54 16.30 27.36
CA ARG A 679 -8.00 14.91 27.16
C ARG A 679 -9.38 14.69 27.78
N GLN A 680 -10.29 14.06 27.04
CA GLN A 680 -11.57 13.62 27.62
C GLN A 680 -11.33 12.45 28.61
N PRO A 681 -11.92 12.46 29.83
CA PRO A 681 -11.76 11.39 30.80
C PRO A 681 -12.44 10.09 30.33
N LYS A 682 -11.88 8.93 30.70
CA LYS A 682 -12.45 7.62 30.33
C LYS A 682 -13.83 7.36 30.92
N GLY A 683 -14.18 7.99 32.04
CA GLY A 683 -15.51 7.90 32.65
C GLY A 683 -16.61 8.64 31.89
N VAL A 684 -16.30 9.36 30.81
CA VAL A 684 -17.33 9.86 29.88
C VAL A 684 -18.00 8.68 29.20
N SER A 685 -19.33 8.71 29.10
CA SER A 685 -20.08 7.61 28.50
C SER A 685 -19.63 7.33 27.05
N VAL A 686 -19.65 6.06 26.65
CA VAL A 686 -19.29 5.65 25.28
C VAL A 686 -20.17 6.35 24.24
N ASP A 687 -21.45 6.54 24.55
CA ASP A 687 -22.40 7.26 23.71
C ASP A 687 -22.01 8.73 23.52
N ASP A 688 -21.56 9.39 24.59
CA ASP A 688 -21.11 10.77 24.53
C ASP A 688 -19.80 10.89 23.72
N LEU A 689 -18.83 10.01 23.95
CA LEU A 689 -17.61 9.96 23.13
C LEU A 689 -17.93 9.72 21.64
N ASN A 690 -18.88 8.84 21.34
CA ASN A 690 -19.31 8.56 19.97
C ASN A 690 -20.02 9.75 19.30
N ARG A 691 -20.73 10.57 20.08
CA ARG A 691 -21.29 11.85 19.62
C ARG A 691 -20.19 12.84 19.30
N LEU A 692 -19.13 12.91 20.10
CA LEU A 692 -18.02 13.85 19.90
C LEU A 692 -17.06 13.44 18.75
N LYS A 693 -16.89 12.13 18.52
CA LYS A 693 -15.98 11.58 17.49
C LYS A 693 -16.45 11.89 16.07
N GLY A 694 -15.54 12.44 15.27
CA GLY A 694 -15.80 12.87 13.89
C GLY A 694 -16.52 14.21 13.79
N GLU A 695 -16.62 14.95 14.90
CA GLU A 695 -17.19 16.30 14.96
C GLU A 695 -16.19 17.26 15.59
N ILE A 696 -15.83 17.03 16.85
CA ILE A 696 -14.88 17.91 17.55
C ILE A 696 -13.60 17.19 18.01
N LEU A 697 -13.60 15.86 18.08
CA LEU A 697 -12.44 15.08 18.53
C LEU A 697 -11.60 14.52 17.37
N ALA A 698 -10.28 14.62 17.49
CA ALA A 698 -9.28 13.82 16.79
C ALA A 698 -8.68 12.79 17.75
N GLY A 699 -9.09 11.52 17.59
CA GLY A 699 -8.80 10.50 18.60
C GLY A 699 -9.59 10.77 19.89
N ASP A 700 -8.88 10.91 21.01
CA ASP A 700 -9.46 11.20 22.33
C ASP A 700 -9.31 12.68 22.74
N ASN A 701 -8.71 13.51 21.88
CA ASN A 701 -8.44 14.93 22.13
C ASN A 701 -9.30 15.83 21.25
N ILE A 702 -9.61 17.03 21.72
CA ILE A 702 -10.29 18.06 20.94
C ILE A 702 -9.35 18.55 19.84
N GLN A 703 -9.90 18.90 18.68
CA GLN A 703 -9.12 19.55 17.62
C GLN A 703 -8.46 20.82 18.18
N PRO A 704 -7.15 21.02 18.00
CA PRO A 704 -6.44 22.18 18.58
C PRO A 704 -7.07 23.54 18.22
N THR A 705 -7.59 23.67 16.99
CA THR A 705 -8.27 24.89 16.54
C THR A 705 -9.58 25.14 17.27
N LEU A 706 -10.33 24.10 17.65
CA LEU A 706 -11.53 24.25 18.47
C LEU A 706 -11.18 24.48 19.94
N GLU A 707 -10.18 23.77 20.48
CA GLU A 707 -9.78 23.88 21.89
C GLU A 707 -9.36 25.32 22.24
N SER A 708 -8.54 25.94 21.39
CA SER A 708 -8.08 27.34 21.55
C SER A 708 -9.20 28.39 21.52
N VAL A 709 -10.40 28.04 21.05
CA VAL A 709 -11.53 28.97 20.95
C VAL A 709 -12.58 28.66 22.03
N ILE A 710 -12.96 27.40 22.18
CA ILE A 710 -14.05 26.95 23.08
C ILE A 710 -13.76 27.31 24.55
N PHE A 711 -12.54 27.09 25.04
CA PHE A 711 -12.20 27.32 26.45
C PHE A 711 -11.83 28.76 26.81
N ASN A 712 -11.81 29.65 25.81
CA ASN A 712 -11.60 31.09 25.98
C ASN A 712 -12.90 31.89 25.97
N LEU A 713 -14.04 31.26 25.69
CA LEU A 713 -15.36 31.88 25.70
C LEU A 713 -16.07 31.73 27.06
N SER A 714 -16.90 32.73 27.38
CA SER A 714 -17.79 32.72 28.55
C SER A 714 -19.15 32.10 28.21
N ALA A 715 -19.87 31.62 29.22
CA ALA A 715 -21.25 31.14 29.05
C ALA A 715 -22.13 32.23 28.40
N GLY A 716 -22.95 31.83 27.44
CA GLY A 716 -23.78 32.73 26.63
C GLY A 716 -23.09 33.24 25.36
N GLN A 717 -21.79 33.02 25.16
CA GLN A 717 -21.08 33.45 23.95
C GLN A 717 -21.03 32.34 22.89
N PHE A 718 -20.90 32.73 21.62
CA PHE A 718 -20.62 31.82 20.52
C PHE A 718 -19.48 32.32 19.64
N THR A 719 -18.79 31.40 18.97
CA THR A 719 -17.65 31.66 18.10
C THR A 719 -18.07 32.33 16.79
N ASP A 720 -17.12 32.97 16.10
CA ASP A 720 -17.21 33.09 14.65
C ASP A 720 -17.02 31.70 13.98
N VAL A 721 -17.06 31.64 12.65
CA VAL A 721 -16.88 30.38 11.91
C VAL A 721 -15.44 29.87 12.08
N VAL A 722 -15.28 28.67 12.64
CA VAL A 722 -13.99 27.98 12.84
C VAL A 722 -13.85 26.84 11.86
N GLU A 723 -12.78 26.83 11.07
CA GLU A 723 -12.48 25.76 10.11
C GLU A 723 -11.72 24.61 10.80
N THR A 724 -12.15 23.37 10.55
CA THR A 724 -11.48 22.13 10.97
C THR A 724 -11.46 21.12 9.81
N PRO A 725 -10.72 20.01 9.91
CA PRO A 725 -10.82 18.92 8.94
C PRO A 725 -12.22 18.30 8.80
N PHE A 726 -13.10 18.51 9.78
CA PHE A 726 -14.48 17.99 9.77
C PHE A 726 -15.48 18.95 9.10
N GLY A 727 -15.12 20.22 8.94
CA GLY A 727 -15.98 21.24 8.33
C GLY A 727 -15.85 22.61 8.99
N PHE A 728 -16.90 23.41 8.85
CA PHE A 728 -17.02 24.73 9.45
C PHE A 728 -17.90 24.67 10.71
N HIS A 729 -17.35 25.12 11.83
CA HIS A 729 -18.00 25.07 13.14
C HIS A 729 -18.40 26.45 13.63
N ILE A 730 -19.58 26.55 14.23
CA ILE A 730 -19.97 27.63 15.13
C ILE A 730 -20.28 26.96 16.48
N ILE A 731 -19.66 27.41 17.56
CA ILE A 731 -19.84 26.81 18.88
C ILE A 731 -20.42 27.84 19.84
N TYR A 732 -21.50 27.49 20.53
CA TYR A 732 -22.08 28.26 21.62
C TYR A 732 -21.76 27.62 22.96
N ILE A 733 -21.29 28.42 23.91
CA ILE A 733 -21.00 27.95 25.27
C ILE A 733 -22.25 28.12 26.12
N LYS A 734 -22.85 26.99 26.51
CA LYS A 734 -24.01 26.96 27.40
C LYS A 734 -23.60 27.15 28.85
N GLU A 735 -22.60 26.39 29.27
CA GLU A 735 -22.12 26.36 30.65
C GLU A 735 -20.60 26.29 30.63
N VAL A 736 -19.95 27.10 31.46
CA VAL A 736 -18.54 26.95 31.79
C VAL A 736 -18.48 26.53 33.25
N GLN A 737 -17.81 25.42 33.49
CA GLN A 737 -17.47 24.95 34.82
C GLN A 737 -15.97 25.15 34.99
N GLU A 738 -15.59 26.08 35.87
CA GLU A 738 -14.22 26.13 36.36
C GLU A 738 -13.97 24.87 37.19
N LEU A 739 -12.86 24.21 36.88
CA LEU A 739 -12.46 22.96 37.49
C LEU A 739 -11.14 23.18 38.21
N ASP A 740 -11.05 22.57 39.38
CA ASP A 740 -9.77 22.25 39.99
C ASP A 740 -9.60 20.75 39.72
N GLY A 741 -9.09 20.39 38.54
CA GLY A 741 -8.92 19.00 38.09
C GLY A 741 -10.20 18.35 37.52
N LEU A 742 -10.02 17.25 36.79
CA LEU A 742 -11.13 16.43 36.29
C LEU A 742 -11.96 15.89 37.47
N PRO A 743 -13.31 15.80 37.37
CA PRO A 743 -14.14 15.24 38.43
C PRO A 743 -13.68 13.85 38.86
N PHE A 744 -13.49 13.65 40.17
CA PHE A 744 -12.97 12.39 40.74
C PHE A 744 -13.72 11.15 40.23
N GLU A 745 -15.06 11.19 40.20
CA GLU A 745 -15.89 10.08 39.74
C GLU A 745 -15.61 9.67 38.28
N LEU A 746 -15.21 10.61 37.41
CA LEU A 746 -14.92 10.31 36.00
C LEU A 746 -13.54 9.66 35.78
N VAL A 747 -12.67 9.76 36.77
CA VAL A 747 -11.31 9.20 36.74
C VAL A 747 -11.11 8.12 37.80
N LYS A 748 -12.11 7.88 38.68
CA LYS A 748 -12.04 6.92 39.79
C LYS A 748 -11.65 5.53 39.30
N ASP A 749 -12.35 5.03 38.27
CA ASP A 749 -12.09 3.69 37.73
C ASP A 749 -10.75 3.62 36.98
N GLU A 750 -10.37 4.70 36.27
CA GLU A 750 -9.07 4.78 35.61
C GLU A 750 -7.91 4.78 36.63
N ILE A 751 -8.07 5.53 37.73
CA ILE A 751 -7.11 5.55 38.83
C ILE A 751 -7.10 4.21 39.56
N LYS A 752 -8.28 3.61 39.78
CA LYS A 752 -8.40 2.29 40.39
C LYS A 752 -7.69 1.24 39.55
N GLU A 753 -7.91 1.22 38.24
CA GLU A 753 -7.23 0.32 37.30
C GLU A 753 -5.71 0.52 37.37
N LYS A 754 -5.27 1.78 37.35
CA LYS A 754 -3.85 2.15 37.42
C LYS A 754 -3.21 1.74 38.76
N LEU A 755 -3.84 2.06 39.89
CA LEU A 755 -3.37 1.70 41.23
C LEU A 755 -3.43 0.18 41.45
N THR A 756 -4.46 -0.48 40.92
CA THR A 756 -4.57 -1.95 40.96
C THR A 756 -3.42 -2.55 40.18
N GLY A 757 -3.11 -2.03 39.00
CA GLY A 757 -1.93 -2.41 38.22
C GLY A 757 -0.62 -2.14 38.95
N GLN A 758 -0.46 -0.98 39.59
CA GLN A 758 0.75 -0.62 40.36
C GLN A 758 0.92 -1.54 41.58
N LYS A 759 -0.12 -1.74 42.38
CA LYS A 759 -0.11 -2.65 43.52
C LYS A 759 0.08 -4.10 43.10
N ALA A 760 -0.54 -4.55 42.01
CA ALA A 760 -0.32 -5.87 41.44
C ALA A 760 1.13 -6.07 41.03
N ASP A 761 1.71 -5.06 40.40
CA ASP A 761 3.11 -5.05 39.99
C ASP A 761 4.06 -5.07 41.21
N GLU A 762 3.80 -4.25 42.23
CA GLU A 762 4.56 -4.23 43.48
C GLU A 762 4.40 -5.52 44.29
N ALA A 763 3.19 -6.07 44.38
CA ALA A 763 2.92 -7.34 45.06
C ALA A 763 3.57 -8.51 44.34
N ALA A 764 3.49 -8.54 43.01
CA ALA A 764 4.18 -9.55 42.19
C ALA A 764 5.68 -9.44 42.38
N LYS A 765 6.26 -8.23 42.35
CA LYS A 765 7.67 -8.01 42.65
C LYS A 765 8.04 -8.48 44.05
N SER A 766 7.34 -8.04 45.09
CA SER A 766 7.60 -8.39 46.49
C SER A 766 7.50 -9.89 46.74
N LYS A 767 6.48 -10.54 46.18
CA LYS A 767 6.31 -11.99 46.26
C LYS A 767 7.47 -12.71 45.56
N THR A 768 7.88 -12.24 44.39
CA THR A 768 9.00 -12.81 43.65
C THR A 768 10.31 -12.66 44.43
N GLU A 769 10.55 -11.51 45.07
CA GLU A 769 11.71 -11.33 45.95
C GLU A 769 11.70 -12.30 47.14
N LYS A 770 10.56 -12.49 47.81
CA LYS A 770 10.44 -13.46 48.91
C LYS A 770 10.71 -14.90 48.45
N ILE A 771 10.15 -15.29 47.30
CA ILE A 771 10.41 -16.60 46.69
C ILE A 771 11.90 -16.77 46.43
N ARG A 772 12.56 -15.73 45.91
CA ARG A 772 14.00 -15.73 45.64
C ARG A 772 14.81 -15.87 46.94
N GLU A 773 14.43 -15.15 48.00
CA GLU A 773 15.04 -15.24 49.33
C GLU A 773 14.89 -16.63 49.95
N GLU A 774 13.71 -17.26 49.83
CA GLU A 774 13.45 -18.64 50.27
C GLU A 774 14.37 -19.65 49.57
N ILE A 775 14.51 -19.53 48.24
CA ILE A 775 15.41 -20.37 47.45
C ILE A 775 16.87 -20.12 47.85
N ALA A 776 17.26 -18.86 48.05
CA ALA A 776 18.60 -18.49 48.50
C ALA A 776 18.91 -19.00 49.92
N ALA A 777 17.90 -19.15 50.77
CA ALA A 777 18.00 -19.72 52.12
C ALA A 777 18.06 -21.27 52.13
N GLY A 778 18.01 -21.92 50.96
CA GLY A 778 18.16 -23.37 50.80
C GLY A 778 16.87 -24.14 50.53
N ALA A 779 15.74 -23.45 50.27
CA ALA A 779 14.53 -24.13 49.83
C ALA A 779 14.73 -24.82 48.46
N GLU A 780 14.12 -25.99 48.28
CA GLU A 780 14.23 -26.75 47.03
C GLU A 780 13.43 -26.06 45.92
N PHE A 781 14.11 -25.63 44.85
CA PHE A 781 13.54 -24.81 43.78
C PHE A 781 12.30 -25.45 43.15
N ALA A 782 12.31 -26.75 42.86
CA ALA A 782 11.19 -27.41 42.20
C ALA A 782 9.92 -27.40 43.06
N THR A 783 10.06 -27.52 44.37
CA THR A 783 8.97 -27.43 45.34
C THR A 783 8.40 -26.01 45.40
N VAL A 784 9.29 -25.01 45.48
CA VAL A 784 8.90 -23.60 45.49
C VAL A 784 8.21 -23.20 44.18
N ALA A 785 8.73 -23.67 43.04
CA ALA A 785 8.17 -23.41 41.71
C ALA A 785 6.76 -24.00 41.56
N ARG A 786 6.53 -25.26 41.97
CA ARG A 786 5.20 -25.89 41.93
C ARG A 786 4.17 -25.12 42.76
N ALA A 787 4.57 -24.61 43.91
CA ALA A 787 3.68 -23.85 44.78
C ALA A 787 3.39 -22.44 44.25
N ASN A 788 4.41 -21.76 43.71
CA ASN A 788 4.35 -20.32 43.52
C ASN A 788 4.29 -19.84 42.08
N SER A 789 4.87 -20.56 41.12
CA SER A 789 4.96 -20.12 39.72
C SER A 789 3.59 -20.18 39.02
N ASP A 790 3.37 -19.21 38.14
CA ASP A 790 2.24 -19.08 37.21
C ASP A 790 2.65 -19.54 35.79
N ALA A 791 3.89 -19.99 35.62
CA ALA A 791 4.41 -20.62 34.41
C ALA A 791 3.78 -22.01 34.21
N LYS A 792 3.57 -22.48 32.98
CA LYS A 792 3.20 -23.88 32.68
C LYS A 792 4.31 -24.83 33.15
N SER A 793 5.58 -24.43 33.04
CA SER A 793 6.74 -25.17 33.55
C SER A 793 6.71 -25.43 35.08
N ALA A 794 5.83 -24.77 35.83
CA ALA A 794 5.65 -24.98 37.27
C ALA A 794 5.40 -26.44 37.63
N VAL A 795 4.65 -27.19 36.81
CA VAL A 795 4.32 -28.62 37.06
C VAL A 795 5.59 -29.48 37.15
N ASP A 796 6.59 -29.16 36.34
CA ASP A 796 7.89 -29.83 36.28
C ASP A 796 8.91 -29.20 37.27
N GLY A 797 8.42 -28.43 38.24
CA GLY A 797 9.27 -27.72 39.19
C GLY A 797 10.04 -26.57 38.55
N GLY A 798 9.44 -25.93 37.54
CA GLY A 798 10.04 -24.86 36.76
C GLY A 798 11.09 -25.34 35.76
N LEU A 799 11.29 -26.65 35.58
CA LEU A 799 12.37 -27.18 34.75
C LEU A 799 12.16 -26.84 33.27
N LEU A 800 13.17 -26.22 32.68
CA LEU A 800 13.26 -25.88 31.26
C LEU A 800 14.61 -26.41 30.73
N GLU A 801 14.55 -27.38 29.83
CA GLU A 801 15.72 -28.08 29.27
C GLU A 801 15.97 -27.67 27.84
N ASN A 802 17.23 -27.72 27.40
CA ASN A 802 17.65 -27.38 26.04
C ASN A 802 17.29 -25.94 25.64
N ILE A 803 17.38 -25.00 26.59
CA ILE A 803 17.14 -23.58 26.32
C ILE A 803 18.42 -22.98 25.71
N PRO A 804 18.37 -22.44 24.49
CA PRO A 804 19.49 -21.73 23.91
C PRO A 804 19.88 -20.49 24.74
N ALA A 805 21.17 -20.19 24.84
CA ALA A 805 21.67 -19.00 25.55
C ALA A 805 21.57 -17.68 24.76
N ASP A 806 20.94 -17.72 23.58
CA ASP A 806 20.64 -16.57 22.73
C ASP A 806 19.18 -16.13 22.86
N ASP A 807 18.79 -15.09 22.13
CA ASP A 807 17.46 -14.48 22.21
C ASP A 807 16.43 -15.10 21.26
N ALA A 808 16.89 -15.78 20.21
CA ALA A 808 16.04 -16.45 19.22
C ALA A 808 15.96 -17.95 19.56
N ILE A 809 14.73 -18.44 19.80
CA ILE A 809 14.52 -19.84 20.16
C ILE A 809 13.75 -20.52 19.03
N GLU A 810 14.29 -21.61 18.52
CA GLU A 810 13.69 -22.39 17.44
C GLU A 810 13.23 -23.77 17.92
N GLY A 811 12.26 -24.36 17.22
CA GLY A 811 11.78 -25.73 17.43
C GLY A 811 10.68 -25.90 18.49
N ASP A 812 10.44 -27.17 18.86
CA ASP A 812 9.31 -27.64 19.69
C ASP A 812 9.22 -27.00 21.08
N ILE A 813 10.29 -26.36 21.54
CA ILE A 813 10.33 -25.71 22.85
C ILE A 813 9.57 -24.38 22.88
N THR A 814 9.35 -23.74 21.73
CA THR A 814 8.69 -22.43 21.62
C THR A 814 7.27 -22.40 22.24
N GLU A 815 6.47 -23.46 22.04
CA GLU A 815 5.14 -23.59 22.65
C GLU A 815 5.19 -23.73 24.19
N LYS A 816 6.25 -24.35 24.72
CA LYS A 816 6.48 -24.44 26.17
C LYS A 816 6.84 -23.07 26.76
N LEU A 817 7.55 -22.24 26.01
CA LEU A 817 8.04 -20.94 26.49
C LEU A 817 7.08 -19.78 26.25
N LYS A 818 6.06 -19.98 25.40
CA LYS A 818 5.11 -18.95 24.99
C LYS A 818 4.26 -18.43 26.15
N GLY A 819 4.38 -17.13 26.40
CA GLY A 819 3.76 -16.45 27.54
C GLY A 819 4.48 -16.71 28.88
N GLU A 820 5.67 -17.34 28.84
CA GLU A 820 6.53 -17.57 30.01
C GLU A 820 7.86 -16.83 29.91
N LEU A 821 8.65 -17.04 28.86
CA LEU A 821 9.95 -16.38 28.66
C LEU A 821 9.96 -15.47 27.44
N GLY A 822 8.94 -15.54 26.59
CA GLY A 822 8.90 -14.86 25.30
C GLY A 822 7.58 -15.10 24.56
N ASP A 823 7.50 -14.52 23.37
CA ASP A 823 6.39 -14.74 22.43
C ASP A 823 6.85 -14.46 20.98
N SER A 824 6.05 -14.90 20.03
CA SER A 824 6.26 -14.64 18.61
C SER A 824 6.15 -13.14 18.33
N SER A 825 7.24 -12.52 17.87
CA SER A 825 7.28 -11.08 17.62
C SER A 825 8.18 -10.75 16.43
N TYR A 826 8.01 -9.54 15.87
CA TYR A 826 8.93 -8.99 14.89
C TYR A 826 10.04 -8.22 15.61
N ARG A 827 11.30 -8.57 15.39
CA ARG A 827 12.46 -7.82 15.91
C ARG A 827 13.42 -7.44 14.79
N TYR A 828 13.99 -6.25 14.91
CA TYR A 828 15.01 -5.80 13.97
C TYR A 828 16.36 -6.41 14.36
N GLN A 829 16.90 -7.28 13.51
CA GLN A 829 18.20 -7.94 13.68
C GLN A 829 18.94 -7.93 12.33
N ASN A 830 20.27 -7.74 12.36
CA ASN A 830 21.15 -7.80 11.19
C ASN A 830 20.69 -6.98 9.97
N GLY A 831 20.12 -5.79 10.19
CA GLY A 831 19.70 -4.89 9.11
C GLY A 831 18.30 -5.14 8.53
N GLY A 832 17.53 -6.08 9.08
CA GLY A 832 16.16 -6.38 8.67
C GLY A 832 15.24 -6.76 9.85
N PHE A 833 13.94 -6.90 9.59
CA PHE A 833 12.98 -7.41 10.57
C PHE A 833 12.87 -8.94 10.45
N ALA A 834 13.16 -9.66 11.52
CA ALA A 834 12.95 -11.10 11.66
C ALA A 834 11.71 -11.37 12.51
N PHE A 835 10.82 -12.25 12.04
CA PHE A 835 9.73 -12.79 12.85
C PHE A 835 10.17 -14.13 13.41
N GLY A 836 10.05 -14.29 14.73
CA GLY A 836 10.49 -15.50 15.41
C GLY A 836 9.98 -15.52 16.85
N PHE A 837 10.18 -16.64 17.53
CA PHE A 837 9.96 -16.70 18.97
C PHE A 837 11.17 -16.09 19.66
N PHE A 838 10.96 -14.99 20.36
CA PHE A 838 12.05 -14.29 21.02
C PHE A 838 11.86 -14.27 22.53
N MET A 839 12.92 -14.64 23.24
CA MET A 839 12.99 -14.45 24.68
C MET A 839 12.98 -12.95 25.01
N GLU A 840 12.34 -12.57 26.13
CA GLU A 840 12.28 -11.19 26.58
C GLU A 840 13.70 -10.65 26.83
N PRO A 841 14.06 -9.46 26.31
CA PRO A 841 15.43 -8.96 26.33
C PRO A 841 16.04 -8.85 27.73
N GLU A 842 15.20 -8.61 28.74
CA GLU A 842 15.58 -8.55 30.15
C GLU A 842 16.04 -9.91 30.66
N ILE A 843 15.40 -11.00 30.22
CA ILE A 843 15.75 -12.37 30.58
C ILE A 843 17.09 -12.76 29.94
N VAL A 844 17.23 -12.50 28.64
CA VAL A 844 18.49 -12.77 27.90
C VAL A 844 19.66 -12.02 28.52
N ARG A 845 19.44 -10.77 28.95
CA ARG A 845 20.47 -9.97 29.60
C ARG A 845 20.91 -10.57 30.93
N GLU A 846 19.97 -11.03 31.74
CA GLU A 846 20.27 -11.61 33.06
C GLU A 846 21.01 -12.95 32.93
N ILE A 847 20.51 -13.85 32.08
CA ILE A 847 21.09 -15.19 31.86
C ILE A 847 22.57 -15.11 31.48
N LYS A 848 22.99 -14.13 30.69
CA LYS A 848 24.39 -13.93 30.28
C LYS A 848 25.36 -13.73 31.44
N PHE A 849 24.89 -13.36 32.62
CA PHE A 849 25.72 -13.16 33.80
C PHE A 849 25.63 -14.30 34.83
N LEU A 850 24.76 -15.28 34.61
CA LEU A 850 24.61 -16.44 35.50
C LEU A 850 25.62 -17.54 35.17
N ARG A 851 26.12 -18.20 36.20
CA ARG A 851 26.90 -19.43 36.13
C ARG A 851 26.06 -20.61 36.61
N GLU A 852 26.56 -21.82 36.37
CA GLU A 852 25.91 -23.03 36.86
C GLU A 852 25.71 -22.98 38.39
N GLY A 853 24.46 -23.17 38.82
CA GLY A 853 24.02 -23.03 40.21
C GLY A 853 23.56 -21.61 40.60
N ASP A 854 23.85 -20.58 39.81
CA ASP A 854 23.50 -19.20 40.14
C ASP A 854 21.99 -18.98 40.04
N LEU A 855 21.48 -18.21 41.01
CA LEU A 855 20.11 -17.72 41.07
C LEU A 855 20.08 -16.26 40.59
N SER A 856 19.22 -15.96 39.62
CA SER A 856 19.06 -14.61 39.07
C SER A 856 18.56 -13.61 40.09
N GLN A 857 18.74 -12.32 39.80
CA GLN A 857 17.90 -11.28 40.39
C GLN A 857 16.45 -11.43 39.90
N VAL A 858 15.52 -10.69 40.50
CA VAL A 858 14.15 -10.63 40.00
C VAL A 858 14.12 -9.84 38.70
N ILE A 859 13.67 -10.49 37.63
CA ILE A 859 13.63 -9.92 36.27
C ILE A 859 12.20 -9.46 35.98
N LYS A 860 12.00 -8.21 35.54
CA LYS A 860 10.69 -7.71 35.11
C LYS A 860 10.56 -7.81 33.59
N THR A 861 9.47 -8.40 33.11
CA THR A 861 9.08 -8.37 31.68
C THR A 861 7.61 -7.96 31.54
N ARG A 862 7.09 -7.92 30.31
CA ARG A 862 5.66 -7.74 30.06
C ARG A 862 4.78 -8.90 30.55
N PHE A 863 5.34 -10.09 30.79
CA PHE A 863 4.61 -11.25 31.29
C PHE A 863 4.53 -11.31 32.82
N GLY A 864 5.39 -10.56 33.52
CA GLY A 864 5.44 -10.53 34.98
C GLY A 864 6.87 -10.49 35.50
N TYR A 865 7.07 -11.11 36.67
CA TYR A 865 8.35 -11.15 37.37
C TYR A 865 8.93 -12.56 37.34
N HIS A 866 10.22 -12.69 37.02
CA HIS A 866 10.87 -13.97 36.77
C HIS A 866 12.04 -14.19 37.72
N ILE A 867 12.22 -15.44 38.14
CA ILE A 867 13.43 -15.95 38.80
C ILE A 867 13.93 -17.12 37.98
N ILE A 868 15.22 -17.14 37.70
CA ILE A 868 15.86 -18.18 36.93
C ILE A 868 17.04 -18.72 37.74
N ARG A 869 17.11 -20.04 37.90
CA ARG A 869 18.33 -20.72 38.36
C ARG A 869 18.91 -21.49 37.20
N LEU A 870 20.17 -21.23 36.89
CA LEU A 870 20.87 -21.97 35.84
C LEU A 870 21.35 -23.31 36.42
N GLU A 871 20.85 -24.43 35.91
CA GLU A 871 21.16 -25.78 36.44
C GLU A 871 22.39 -26.39 35.80
N THR A 872 22.49 -26.33 34.47
CA THR A 872 23.64 -26.83 33.72
C THR A 872 23.82 -26.00 32.46
N VAL A 873 25.07 -25.70 32.11
CA VAL A 873 25.40 -25.15 30.80
C VAL A 873 26.16 -26.22 30.03
N LYS A 874 25.55 -26.71 28.96
CA LYS A 874 26.20 -27.63 28.04
C LYS A 874 26.91 -26.81 26.97
N ASP A 875 28.24 -26.87 26.99
CA ASP A 875 29.08 -26.19 26.00
C ASP A 875 28.63 -26.50 24.59
N SER A 876 28.72 -25.47 23.75
CA SER A 876 28.46 -25.58 22.33
C SER A 876 29.43 -26.56 21.70
N LYS A 877 28.88 -27.59 21.04
CA LYS A 877 29.68 -28.41 20.13
C LYS A 877 29.67 -27.71 18.79
N VAL A 878 30.87 -27.53 18.21
CA VAL A 878 30.98 -27.26 16.78
C VAL A 878 30.38 -28.48 16.09
N SER A 879 29.30 -28.28 15.35
CA SER A 879 28.67 -29.35 14.61
C SER A 879 29.66 -29.93 13.61
N ASP A 880 29.82 -31.25 13.58
CA ASP A 880 30.79 -31.94 12.72
C ASP A 880 30.64 -31.51 11.26
N PHE A 881 31.75 -31.27 10.55
CA PHE A 881 31.75 -30.80 9.18
C PHE A 881 30.84 -31.65 8.31
N ASP A 882 30.89 -32.98 8.43
CA ASP A 882 30.05 -33.87 7.62
C ASP A 882 28.55 -33.77 7.95
N LYS A 883 28.19 -33.29 9.14
CA LYS A 883 26.79 -33.09 9.56
C LYS A 883 26.23 -31.73 9.15
N VAL A 884 27.08 -30.70 9.13
CA VAL A 884 26.70 -29.37 8.64
C VAL A 884 27.13 -29.13 7.20
N LYS A 885 27.72 -30.11 6.52
CA LYS A 885 28.22 -29.96 5.14
C LYS A 885 27.10 -29.52 4.22
N ASP A 886 25.93 -30.15 4.32
CA ASP A 886 24.78 -29.82 3.50
C ASP A 886 24.13 -28.49 3.92
N GLU A 887 24.19 -28.14 5.21
CA GLU A 887 23.73 -26.86 5.75
C GLU A 887 24.65 -25.71 5.30
N ILE A 888 25.96 -25.88 5.42
CA ILE A 888 27.01 -25.00 4.88
C ILE A 888 26.84 -24.90 3.39
N LYS A 889 26.66 -26.00 2.66
CA LYS A 889 26.43 -25.97 1.22
C LYS A 889 25.17 -25.18 0.88
N SER A 890 24.09 -25.32 1.65
CA SER A 890 22.84 -24.58 1.45
C SER A 890 22.94 -23.08 1.79
N THR A 891 23.80 -22.70 2.73
CA THR A 891 23.99 -21.32 3.22
C THR A 891 25.20 -20.61 2.61
N TRP A 892 26.17 -21.35 2.08
CA TRP A 892 27.35 -20.88 1.34
C TRP A 892 26.96 -20.06 0.12
N PHE A 893 25.79 -20.37 -0.46
CA PHE A 893 25.17 -19.61 -1.53
C PHE A 893 24.61 -18.25 -1.11
N ASN A 894 24.74 -17.84 0.16
CA ASN A 894 24.80 -16.42 0.52
C ASN A 894 26.16 -15.83 0.11
N PHE A 895 26.47 -15.98 -1.19
CA PHE A 895 27.60 -15.43 -1.94
C PHE A 895 28.80 -15.03 -1.09
N ASN A 896 29.40 -16.00 -0.40
CA ASN A 896 30.55 -15.67 0.44
C ASN A 896 31.69 -15.12 -0.44
N VAL A 897 32.27 -14.00 0.00
CA VAL A 897 33.41 -13.36 -0.66
C VAL A 897 34.53 -13.25 0.36
N SER A 898 35.62 -13.94 0.09
CA SER A 898 36.79 -13.96 0.96
C SER A 898 37.45 -12.58 1.02
N ASP A 899 38.08 -12.25 2.15
CA ASP A 899 38.81 -10.97 2.26
C ASP A 899 39.93 -10.84 1.21
N ASP A 900 40.50 -11.95 0.73
CA ASP A 900 41.50 -11.93 -0.33
C ASP A 900 40.91 -11.57 -1.69
N GLU A 901 39.71 -12.05 -2.00
CA GLU A 901 38.94 -11.60 -3.16
C GLU A 901 38.57 -10.12 -3.03
N LEU A 902 38.17 -9.67 -1.83
CA LEU A 902 37.85 -8.26 -1.58
C LEU A 902 39.09 -7.37 -1.73
N LYS A 903 40.25 -7.80 -1.26
CA LYS A 903 41.51 -7.05 -1.40
C LYS A 903 41.93 -6.98 -2.87
N LYS A 904 41.81 -8.07 -3.62
CA LYS A 904 42.04 -8.08 -5.07
C LYS A 904 41.06 -7.15 -5.80
N ALA A 905 39.78 -7.20 -5.44
CA ALA A 905 38.75 -6.33 -6.00
C ALA A 905 38.99 -4.85 -5.62
N PHE A 906 39.47 -4.59 -4.41
CA PHE A 906 39.84 -3.26 -3.94
C PHE A 906 41.01 -2.69 -4.73
N GLU A 907 42.10 -3.45 -4.88
CA GLU A 907 43.28 -3.01 -5.63
C GLU A 907 42.96 -2.83 -7.12
N ALA A 908 42.15 -3.71 -7.72
CA ALA A 908 41.72 -3.60 -9.11
C ALA A 908 40.83 -2.37 -9.39
N ARG A 909 40.13 -1.85 -8.36
CA ARG A 909 39.19 -0.72 -8.45
C ARG A 909 39.66 0.50 -7.64
N LYS A 910 40.92 0.49 -7.19
CA LYS A 910 41.47 1.48 -6.25
C LYS A 910 41.35 2.90 -6.78
N GLU A 911 41.60 3.08 -8.08
CA GLU A 911 41.48 4.37 -8.74
C GLU A 911 40.02 4.84 -8.86
N SER A 912 39.06 3.93 -8.99
CA SER A 912 37.63 4.27 -9.06
C SER A 912 37.02 4.58 -7.69
N PHE A 913 37.72 4.27 -6.59
CA PHE A 913 37.29 4.64 -5.23
C PHE A 913 37.80 6.01 -4.78
N LYS A 914 38.71 6.62 -5.54
CA LYS A 914 39.27 7.93 -5.23
C LYS A 914 38.14 8.98 -5.26
N GLU A 915 37.76 9.49 -4.09
CA GLU A 915 36.82 10.61 -4.00
C GLU A 915 37.48 11.82 -4.69
N LYS A 916 36.78 12.48 -5.61
CA LYS A 916 37.32 13.69 -6.24
C LYS A 916 37.10 14.88 -5.30
N ASP A 917 37.80 15.99 -5.57
CA ASP A 917 37.63 17.23 -4.79
C ASP A 917 36.16 17.65 -4.77
N LYS A 918 35.65 18.02 -3.60
CA LYS A 918 34.29 18.55 -3.44
C LYS A 918 34.33 19.97 -2.93
N VAL A 919 33.45 20.81 -3.46
CA VAL A 919 33.22 22.17 -2.97
C VAL A 919 31.75 22.31 -2.59
N VAL A 920 31.49 22.97 -1.47
CA VAL A 920 30.15 23.45 -1.12
C VAL A 920 30.10 24.91 -1.52
N VAL A 921 29.14 25.29 -2.36
CA VAL A 921 29.02 26.62 -2.92
C VAL A 921 27.60 27.15 -2.82
N ARG A 922 27.46 28.47 -2.83
CA ARG A 922 26.20 29.14 -3.17
C ARG A 922 26.29 29.71 -4.56
N GLN A 923 25.25 29.53 -5.38
CA GLN A 923 25.25 29.96 -6.77
C GLN A 923 24.09 30.90 -7.10
N ILE A 924 24.40 31.98 -7.82
CA ILE A 924 23.44 32.77 -8.59
C ILE A 924 23.60 32.38 -10.05
N LEU A 925 22.56 31.79 -10.65
CA LEU A 925 22.43 31.56 -12.09
C LEU A 925 21.43 32.55 -12.68
N SER A 926 21.85 33.38 -13.64
CA SER A 926 20.97 34.30 -14.36
C SER A 926 21.03 34.09 -15.87
N LEU A 927 19.87 34.03 -16.52
CA LEU A 927 19.77 33.99 -17.99
C LEU A 927 20.07 35.35 -18.64
N ASN A 928 20.06 36.43 -17.86
CA ASN A 928 20.29 37.79 -18.33
C ASN A 928 21.62 38.33 -17.81
N LYS A 929 22.55 38.64 -18.73
CA LYS A 929 23.90 39.16 -18.42
C LYS A 929 23.88 40.46 -17.61
N GLY A 930 22.92 41.35 -17.90
CA GLY A 930 22.75 42.62 -17.19
C GLY A 930 22.36 42.40 -15.73
N LYS A 931 21.35 41.56 -15.48
CA LYS A 931 20.94 41.17 -14.11
C LYS A 931 22.05 40.43 -13.35
N ALA A 932 22.84 39.64 -14.06
CA ALA A 932 23.97 38.94 -13.47
C ALA A 932 25.07 39.93 -13.04
N ASN A 933 25.40 40.92 -13.87
CA ASN A 933 26.34 41.98 -13.50
C ASN A 933 25.84 42.84 -12.32
N GLU A 934 24.54 43.11 -12.27
CA GLU A 934 23.93 43.80 -11.12
C GLU A 934 24.06 42.98 -9.83
N ALA A 935 23.75 41.68 -9.88
CA ALA A 935 23.91 40.78 -8.75
C ALA A 935 25.37 40.68 -8.30
N LEU A 936 26.31 40.65 -9.24
CA LEU A 936 27.75 40.59 -8.94
C LEU A 936 28.25 41.88 -8.26
N ALA A 937 27.78 43.04 -8.71
CA ALA A 937 28.12 44.32 -8.08
C ALA A 937 27.62 44.35 -6.62
N LYS A 938 26.35 43.99 -6.39
CA LYS A 938 25.77 43.93 -5.04
C LYS A 938 26.46 42.90 -4.13
N ALA A 939 26.79 41.74 -4.69
CA ALA A 939 27.50 40.69 -3.97
C ALA A 939 28.91 41.12 -3.53
N ARG A 940 29.58 41.98 -4.31
CA ARG A 940 30.91 42.54 -3.98
C ARG A 940 30.87 43.72 -3.02
N GLU A 941 29.81 44.52 -3.08
CA GLU A 941 29.57 45.62 -2.14
C GLU A 941 29.29 45.08 -0.72
N GLY A 942 28.77 43.86 -0.59
CA GLY A 942 28.57 43.17 0.69
C GLY A 942 27.46 43.76 1.55
N VAL A 943 26.58 44.59 0.97
CA VAL A 943 25.46 45.25 1.65
C VAL A 943 24.29 44.28 1.91
N GLU A 944 24.14 43.27 1.06
CA GLU A 944 23.09 42.25 1.16
C GLU A 944 23.73 40.85 1.27
N PRO A 945 23.22 39.96 2.16
CA PRO A 945 23.72 38.59 2.25
C PRO A 945 23.62 37.85 0.90
N PHE A 946 24.63 37.05 0.58
CA PHE A 946 24.72 36.37 -0.72
C PHE A 946 23.50 35.46 -0.97
N GLU A 947 22.97 34.81 0.07
CA GLU A 947 21.76 33.99 0.02
C GLU A 947 20.47 34.77 -0.33
N GLU A 948 20.37 36.05 0.02
CA GLU A 948 19.23 36.90 -0.35
C GLU A 948 19.36 37.39 -1.80
N LEU A 949 20.58 37.68 -2.23
CA LEU A 949 20.88 37.92 -3.65
C LEU A 949 20.57 36.70 -4.51
N VAL A 950 20.81 35.48 -4.00
CA VAL A 950 20.43 34.25 -4.70
C VAL A 950 18.92 34.14 -4.91
N LYS A 951 18.12 34.36 -3.86
CA LYS A 951 16.64 34.30 -3.95
C LYS A 951 16.09 35.31 -4.96
N THR A 952 16.76 36.45 -5.10
CA THR A 952 16.32 37.56 -5.94
C THR A 952 16.76 37.41 -7.40
N TYR A 953 18.00 36.98 -7.64
CA TYR A 953 18.62 37.02 -8.98
C TYR A 953 18.80 35.66 -9.64
N SER A 954 18.65 34.55 -8.90
CA SER A 954 18.89 33.22 -9.45
C SER A 954 17.64 32.56 -10.01
N VAL A 955 17.75 31.97 -11.21
CA VAL A 955 16.77 31.05 -11.80
C VAL A 955 17.02 29.58 -11.45
N SER A 956 17.95 29.31 -10.53
CA SER A 956 18.29 27.94 -10.12
C SER A 956 17.19 27.34 -9.24
N SER A 957 17.00 26.02 -9.30
CA SER A 957 15.95 25.33 -8.54
C SER A 957 16.14 25.41 -7.02
N ASN A 958 17.36 25.66 -6.55
CA ASN A 958 17.70 25.84 -5.13
C ASN A 958 17.73 27.33 -4.70
N ALA A 959 17.24 28.25 -5.53
CA ALA A 959 17.28 29.69 -5.23
C ALA A 959 16.54 30.05 -3.93
N ALA A 960 15.37 29.44 -3.67
CA ALA A 960 14.60 29.64 -2.44
C ALA A 960 15.34 29.22 -1.17
N GLU A 961 16.28 28.27 -1.28
CA GLU A 961 17.13 27.76 -0.20
C GLU A 961 18.49 28.49 -0.12
N GLY A 962 18.61 29.63 -0.79
CA GLY A 962 19.84 30.44 -0.84
C GLY A 962 20.94 29.82 -1.71
N GLY A 963 20.59 28.94 -2.64
CA GLY A 963 21.46 28.44 -3.72
C GLY A 963 22.57 27.50 -3.30
N LEU A 964 22.47 26.91 -2.11
CA LEU A 964 23.51 26.01 -1.60
C LEU A 964 23.55 24.71 -2.42
N MET A 965 24.73 24.31 -2.85
CA MET A 965 24.96 23.04 -3.56
C MET A 965 26.35 22.49 -3.23
N THR A 966 26.48 21.15 -3.27
CA THR A 966 27.77 20.46 -3.22
C THR A 966 28.11 20.00 -4.62
N VAL A 967 29.32 20.32 -5.09
CA VAL A 967 29.80 20.00 -6.43
C VAL A 967 31.09 19.20 -6.30
N GLU A 968 31.11 18.03 -6.93
CA GLU A 968 32.30 17.22 -7.11
C GLU A 968 33.01 17.60 -8.42
N ARG A 969 34.35 17.56 -8.42
CA ARG A 969 35.15 17.92 -9.59
C ARG A 969 34.80 17.00 -10.79
N GLY A 970 34.44 17.59 -11.91
CA GLY A 970 33.96 16.93 -13.13
C GLY A 970 32.43 16.89 -13.28
N GLU A 971 31.65 17.48 -12.37
CA GLU A 971 30.18 17.56 -12.47
C GLU A 971 29.68 18.82 -13.19
N MET A 972 30.51 19.87 -13.33
CA MET A 972 30.10 21.16 -13.89
C MET A 972 30.87 21.51 -15.18
N TYR A 973 30.39 22.54 -15.89
CA TYR A 973 31.04 23.02 -17.12
C TYR A 973 32.50 23.43 -16.87
N PRO A 974 33.44 23.19 -17.80
CA PRO A 974 34.88 23.44 -17.58
C PRO A 974 35.19 24.85 -17.07
N GLN A 975 34.64 25.89 -17.70
CA GLN A 975 34.83 27.27 -17.27
C GLN A 975 34.24 27.60 -15.88
N TRP A 976 33.22 26.85 -15.44
CA TRP A 976 32.68 26.98 -14.08
C TRP A 976 33.63 26.30 -13.08
N GLU A 977 34.12 25.11 -13.40
CA GLU A 977 35.05 24.40 -12.52
C GLU A 977 36.38 25.14 -12.36
N ASP A 978 36.94 25.64 -13.45
CA ASP A 978 38.18 26.41 -13.44
C ASP A 978 38.04 27.67 -12.58
N ALA A 979 36.88 28.33 -12.62
CA ALA A 979 36.63 29.49 -11.80
C ALA A 979 36.43 29.14 -10.32
N VAL A 980 35.66 28.08 -10.02
CA VAL A 980 35.21 27.77 -8.66
C VAL A 980 36.24 26.99 -7.85
N PHE A 981 36.91 26.00 -8.45
CA PHE A 981 37.91 25.21 -7.75
C PHE A 981 39.21 25.97 -7.46
N ASN A 982 39.37 27.17 -8.02
CA ASN A 982 40.45 28.11 -7.70
C ASN A 982 40.05 29.18 -6.66
N LEU A 983 38.79 29.20 -6.20
CA LEU A 983 38.35 30.10 -5.13
C LEU A 983 38.87 29.66 -3.77
N LYS A 984 39.08 30.66 -2.90
CA LYS A 984 39.26 30.49 -1.46
C LYS A 984 37.91 30.50 -0.76
N GLU A 985 37.84 29.85 0.40
CA GLU A 985 36.62 29.83 1.21
C GLU A 985 36.15 31.26 1.54
N GLY A 986 34.86 31.52 1.35
CA GLY A 986 34.22 32.83 1.44
C GLY A 986 34.34 33.71 0.18
N GLN A 987 35.18 33.34 -0.80
CA GLN A 987 35.40 34.14 -2.01
C GLN A 987 34.25 34.00 -3.01
N ILE A 988 33.91 35.10 -3.67
CA ILE A 988 32.92 35.19 -4.75
C ILE A 988 33.66 35.24 -6.10
N SER A 989 33.21 34.45 -7.07
CA SER A 989 33.77 34.40 -8.42
C SER A 989 33.57 35.70 -9.21
N ASP A 990 34.33 35.87 -10.29
CA ASP A 990 33.90 36.70 -11.41
C ASP A 990 32.65 36.11 -12.09
N LEU A 991 32.09 36.83 -13.06
CA LEU A 991 30.98 36.32 -13.86
C LEU A 991 31.45 35.17 -14.74
N ILE A 992 30.90 33.99 -14.52
CA ILE A 992 31.22 32.77 -15.28
C ILE A 992 30.13 32.58 -16.33
N GLU A 993 30.48 32.56 -17.62
CA GLU A 993 29.52 32.36 -18.70
C GLU A 993 29.48 30.88 -19.11
N THR A 994 28.30 30.25 -19.11
CA THR A 994 28.09 28.89 -19.60
C THR A 994 26.89 28.82 -20.54
N SER A 995 26.70 27.66 -21.18
CA SER A 995 25.51 27.41 -22.00
C SER A 995 24.20 27.48 -21.20
N MET A 996 24.24 27.40 -19.86
CA MET A 996 23.07 27.58 -18.99
C MET A 996 22.82 29.03 -18.57
N GLY A 997 23.70 29.96 -18.92
CA GLY A 997 23.62 31.36 -18.56
C GLY A 997 24.83 31.85 -17.78
N HIS A 998 24.64 32.86 -16.94
CA HIS A 998 25.71 33.56 -16.26
C HIS A 998 25.70 33.21 -14.77
N HIS A 999 26.81 32.71 -14.26
CA HIS A 999 26.96 32.20 -12.91
C HIS A 999 27.82 33.12 -12.06
N ILE A 1000 27.43 33.30 -10.80
CA ILE A 1000 28.24 33.88 -9.74
C ILE A 1000 28.24 32.89 -8.60
N VAL A 1001 29.42 32.51 -8.12
CA VAL A 1001 29.56 31.43 -7.16
C VAL A 1001 30.35 31.93 -5.96
N LYS A 1002 29.80 31.70 -4.76
CA LYS A 1002 30.51 31.89 -3.50
C LYS A 1002 30.92 30.54 -2.95
N LEU A 1003 32.21 30.36 -2.67
CA LEU A 1003 32.71 29.14 -2.05
C LEU A 1003 32.42 29.16 -0.54
N GLU A 1004 31.71 28.15 -0.03
CA GLU A 1004 31.36 28.03 1.40
C GLU A 1004 32.30 27.08 2.14
N SER A 1005 32.72 25.98 1.52
CA SER A 1005 33.76 25.09 2.07
C SER A 1005 34.33 24.15 1.00
N ARG A 1006 35.47 23.52 1.30
CA ARG A 1006 36.11 22.52 0.43
C ARG A 1006 36.39 21.24 1.23
N LYS A 1007 36.21 20.09 0.58
CA LYS A 1007 36.69 18.80 1.03
C LYS A 1007 37.66 18.24 -0.02
N GLU A 1008 38.92 18.05 0.36
CA GLU A 1008 39.93 17.48 -0.52
C GLU A 1008 39.66 15.99 -0.79
N ALA A 1009 40.12 15.52 -1.95
CA ALA A 1009 40.10 14.12 -2.34
C ALA A 1009 40.77 13.22 -1.29
N VAL A 1010 40.05 12.21 -0.79
CA VAL A 1010 40.59 11.17 0.08
C VAL A 1010 40.54 9.84 -0.66
N THR A 1011 41.64 9.10 -0.64
CA THR A 1011 41.65 7.71 -1.12
C THR A 1011 41.13 6.80 0.00
N PRO A 1012 40.01 6.09 -0.19
CA PRO A 1012 39.48 5.20 0.83
C PRO A 1012 40.46 4.08 1.14
N THR A 1013 40.42 3.55 2.36
CA THR A 1013 41.16 2.34 2.72
C THR A 1013 40.37 1.09 2.37
N PHE A 1014 41.05 -0.06 2.26
CA PHE A 1014 40.41 -1.36 2.10
C PHE A 1014 39.35 -1.58 3.19
N GLU A 1015 39.69 -1.34 4.46
CA GLU A 1015 38.76 -1.50 5.58
C GLU A 1015 37.52 -0.60 5.45
N SER A 1016 37.69 0.63 4.96
CA SER A 1016 36.56 1.53 4.74
C SER A 1016 35.65 1.09 3.59
N LYS A 1017 36.15 0.28 2.65
CA LYS A 1017 35.40 -0.22 1.48
C LYS A 1017 35.07 -1.69 1.55
N ARG A 1018 35.50 -2.40 2.58
CA ARG A 1018 35.39 -3.86 2.71
C ARG A 1018 33.93 -4.33 2.58
N GLU A 1019 33.00 -3.65 3.24
CA GLU A 1019 31.58 -4.04 3.20
C GLU A 1019 30.89 -3.65 1.87
N ASP A 1020 31.25 -2.49 1.31
CA ASP A 1020 30.80 -2.07 -0.02
C ASP A 1020 31.29 -3.06 -1.10
N LEU A 1021 32.55 -3.48 -1.01
CA LEU A 1021 33.17 -4.47 -1.88
C LEU A 1021 32.55 -5.84 -1.70
N ARG A 1022 32.25 -6.25 -0.46
CA ARG A 1022 31.58 -7.51 -0.16
C ARG A 1022 30.23 -7.55 -0.83
N THR A 1023 29.43 -6.50 -0.65
CA THR A 1023 28.13 -6.36 -1.31
C THR A 1023 28.27 -6.38 -2.83
N ALA A 1024 29.21 -5.61 -3.40
CA ALA A 1024 29.41 -5.55 -4.83
C ALA A 1024 29.88 -6.89 -5.44
N GLU A 1025 30.72 -7.62 -4.73
CA GLU A 1025 31.30 -8.88 -5.19
C GLU A 1025 30.32 -10.05 -5.01
N VAL A 1026 29.50 -10.01 -3.96
CA VAL A 1026 28.28 -10.84 -3.81
C VAL A 1026 27.40 -10.66 -5.04
N GLU A 1027 27.02 -9.42 -5.35
CA GLU A 1027 26.16 -9.09 -6.50
C GLU A 1027 26.80 -9.48 -7.84
N ARG A 1028 28.13 -9.36 -7.97
CA ARG A 1028 28.86 -9.84 -9.15
C ARG A 1028 28.75 -11.35 -9.31
N LYS A 1029 28.94 -12.12 -8.23
CA LYS A 1029 28.78 -13.58 -8.24
C LYS A 1029 27.33 -13.98 -8.52
N LYS A 1030 26.33 -13.27 -7.96
CA LYS A 1030 24.89 -13.47 -8.29
C LYS A 1030 24.63 -13.32 -9.78
N ARG A 1031 25.16 -12.25 -10.37
CA ARG A 1031 25.01 -11.97 -11.81
C ARG A 1031 25.68 -13.03 -12.66
N ALA A 1032 26.89 -13.44 -12.32
CA ALA A 1032 27.61 -14.49 -13.05
C ALA A 1032 26.86 -15.84 -13.01
N ALA A 1033 26.29 -16.20 -11.86
CA ALA A 1033 25.47 -17.40 -11.70
C ALA A 1033 24.20 -17.36 -12.54
N TYR A 1034 23.48 -16.23 -12.50
CA TYR A 1034 22.31 -16.00 -13.34
C TYR A 1034 22.67 -16.08 -14.83
N THR A 1035 23.79 -15.49 -15.24
CA THR A 1035 24.28 -15.59 -16.62
C THR A 1035 24.52 -17.05 -17.02
N LYS A 1036 25.24 -17.83 -16.21
CA LYS A 1036 25.48 -19.26 -16.49
C LYS A 1036 24.20 -20.09 -16.54
N PHE A 1037 23.21 -19.75 -15.72
CA PHE A 1037 21.89 -20.39 -15.74
C PHE A 1037 21.13 -20.13 -17.02
N ILE A 1038 21.07 -18.86 -17.43
CA ILE A 1038 20.45 -18.47 -18.69
C ILE A 1038 21.20 -19.11 -19.87
N GLU A 1039 22.53 -19.17 -19.84
CA GLU A 1039 23.36 -19.87 -20.83
C GLU A 1039 23.08 -21.39 -20.85
N LYS A 1040 22.93 -22.04 -19.70
CA LYS A 1040 22.62 -23.48 -19.59
C LYS A 1040 21.24 -23.79 -20.16
N ILE A 1041 20.22 -23.02 -19.80
CA ILE A 1041 18.87 -23.20 -20.36
C ILE A 1041 18.88 -22.90 -21.84
N SER A 1042 19.51 -21.81 -22.27
CA SER A 1042 19.69 -21.45 -23.68
C SER A 1042 20.37 -22.57 -24.48
N GLY A 1043 21.41 -23.19 -23.92
CA GLY A 1043 22.07 -24.36 -24.52
C GLY A 1043 21.25 -25.65 -24.49
N MET A 1044 20.31 -25.82 -23.56
CA MET A 1044 19.40 -26.97 -23.47
C MET A 1044 18.21 -26.85 -24.44
N THR A 1045 17.67 -25.65 -24.65
CA THR A 1045 16.86 -25.30 -25.83
C THR A 1045 17.78 -25.23 -27.03
N ARG A 1046 18.22 -26.39 -27.52
CA ARG A 1046 19.05 -26.50 -28.71
C ARG A 1046 18.32 -25.81 -29.86
N ALA A 1047 18.65 -24.54 -30.12
CA ALA A 1047 18.24 -23.84 -31.30
C ALA A 1047 18.72 -24.72 -32.46
N VAL A 1048 17.79 -25.38 -33.15
CA VAL A 1048 18.09 -25.99 -34.44
C VAL A 1048 18.24 -24.82 -35.38
N LEU A 1049 19.43 -24.24 -35.38
CA LEU A 1049 19.80 -23.19 -36.29
C LEU A 1049 19.83 -23.85 -37.67
N ASP A 1050 18.86 -23.52 -38.52
CA ASP A 1050 18.86 -23.97 -39.90
C ASP A 1050 20.04 -23.30 -40.60
N ARG A 1051 21.18 -24.01 -40.63
CA ARG A 1051 22.41 -23.53 -41.26
C ARG A 1051 22.23 -23.25 -42.75
N ASP A 1052 21.30 -23.91 -43.42
CA ASP A 1052 21.02 -23.66 -44.83
C ASP A 1052 20.21 -22.36 -45.00
N ALA A 1053 19.26 -22.08 -44.09
CA ALA A 1053 18.59 -20.77 -44.00
C ALA A 1053 19.57 -19.63 -43.68
N PHE A 1054 20.51 -19.88 -42.76
CA PHE A 1054 21.55 -18.95 -42.34
C PHE A 1054 22.50 -18.56 -43.50
N VAL A 1055 23.01 -19.54 -44.25
CA VAL A 1055 23.88 -19.31 -45.42
C VAL A 1055 23.12 -18.54 -46.52
N ARG A 1056 21.82 -18.82 -46.72
CA ARG A 1056 20.97 -18.08 -47.67
C ARG A 1056 20.82 -16.60 -47.28
N VAL A 1057 20.67 -16.30 -45.98
CA VAL A 1057 20.55 -14.92 -45.46
C VAL A 1057 21.86 -14.16 -45.59
N GLN A 1058 22.99 -14.81 -45.33
CA GLN A 1058 24.32 -14.22 -45.48
C GLN A 1058 24.61 -13.81 -46.94
N GLN A 1059 24.20 -14.64 -47.91
CA GLN A 1059 24.31 -14.36 -49.35
C GLN A 1059 23.40 -13.21 -49.83
N LEU A 1060 22.34 -12.87 -49.08
CA LEU A 1060 21.40 -11.79 -49.41
C LEU A 1060 21.80 -10.44 -48.77
N ILE A 1061 22.67 -10.45 -47.76
CA ILE A 1061 23.17 -9.28 -47.06
C ILE A 1061 24.52 -8.80 -47.63
N GLU A 1062 25.31 -9.69 -48.24
CA GLU A 1062 26.48 -9.28 -49.02
C GLU A 1062 26.05 -8.50 -50.27
N PRO A 1063 26.59 -7.29 -50.51
CA PRO A 1063 26.39 -6.63 -51.79
C PRO A 1063 27.06 -7.47 -52.88
N GLU A 1064 26.34 -7.79 -53.96
CA GLU A 1064 26.97 -8.25 -55.19
C GLU A 1064 28.19 -7.35 -55.50
N ALA A 1065 29.34 -8.00 -55.72
CA ALA A 1065 30.62 -7.36 -55.99
C ALA A 1065 30.59 -6.39 -57.18
#